data_AF-A0A7K0C227-F1
#
_entry.id   AF-A0A7K0C227-F1
#
_cell.length_a   1.000
_cell.length_b   1.000
_cell.length_c   1.000
_cell.angle_alpha   90.00
_cell.angle_beta   90.00
_cell.angle_gamma   90.00
#
_symmetry.space_group_name_H-M   'P 1'
#
loop_
_entity.id
_entity.type
_entity.pdbx_description
1 polymer ?
#
loop_
_entity_poly.entity_id
_entity_poly.type
_entity_poly.pdbx_seq_one_letter_code
_entity_poly.pdbx_strand_id
1 'polypeptide(L)'
;MAPTLSVVVPFHNVEDYFLQCLESLAAQTFADFEVVMVDDGSPDGSAVIAKAFAARDPRFRLVQQDNQGLGPARNTGVRHTDGRYLAFADSDDIVPPHAYERMIASLEETGSDLVSGAVDRFTAGRRTRARFYGEAFGRTRLRTHVSRDLELLNDRTAWNKVFRRSFWDAHGFAFPAGAYEDAPVTIPAHVRAASVDVISDVVYHYRVRTTADRSITQRRTELGNLRDRLDSVHRVSEFLRAEAPRLKDAYDLTALGNDVMLYIDVVEEADDAYRAELCRLVRDHVRGVNPRLMRRLPALKRLKYRLAYLGRHADLVAVREYERTGLPAGRPERRGLLRRRWYAGHPFRGDPAIPDSIYDITDELRLDAKIDTVAWAGDELELTGHAYVPGLPMTPAARIDVWLEHTLSGRRVKLPVRRVRVPQVTAASGQPAVSYDHSGFAVRVDPAALRGVPKWRGADWKVCVAVRADGVRMSQQVRGCGPAAQWTPYRHLFEGVRVQVVPADGGVVVRFRHPRAVATDVADGCVRGTVRGATGPDDAALLTCRERGTEARVPLEYDDDGTFRFRPPLSDPAGQVHHDVWIVAGGRKIRLAAGDAFREQALGPLALTATRYGNLTLVEGPSQLLITHVEWDGDELVVSGDTGARPARATLQRRRAGDRYTFPMTCDGTRFTLRLPLGAIPSQAGVLPLFTGKWEIHAEDADGAPLDMLAARSCLAALPPDHDVAGFRYRVWPTRGGGDGLHIHAQVARAADEQGRYARRMLEEHHYPAHRRRPVRDLVLFESYFGWQGSCNPREIWEEFRRRGTGHELVWVRGDRHFALPEGTRTVQRFSREYYELTATASIIVNNVAQPPCYRPRPGQLYVQTWHGTPIKKVGFETDWSRVECRDQRHRELAEDVSRWDLLISQNPFSTEVLRRAFRYDGEVLESGYPRTDPAHRPGHEELRAAVRDRLGIPDGKRAILYAPTWRDHLQTDRYGIAEHDLSFDLHTAAEALGPDTVILLRLHHLLNAEIPSDLQDFLIDVTAYPDVTGLYLAADALVTDYSSAMCDFAGLGKPILLFAPDLEEYRTGIRGLTFDLTEKRPGPLLSTSAELIAALSGPFTDHGRLAAFAAEFAPHDDGRAAARVVDRLLR
;
A
#
# COMPACT_ATOMS: atom_id res chain seq x y z
N MET A 1 34.86 -9.31 36.59
CA MET A 1 34.95 -10.40 35.61
C MET A 1 34.67 -9.79 34.24
N ALA A 2 35.34 -10.23 33.18
CA ALA A 2 35.02 -9.77 31.84
C ALA A 2 33.59 -10.20 31.48
N PRO A 3 32.78 -9.34 30.83
CA PRO A 3 31.40 -9.67 30.48
C PRO A 3 31.34 -10.83 29.49
N THR A 4 30.26 -11.60 29.49
CA THR A 4 30.10 -12.68 28.49
C THR A 4 29.85 -12.11 27.09
N LEU A 5 29.01 -11.07 26.97
CA LEU A 5 28.69 -10.42 25.70
C LEU A 5 29.11 -8.95 25.69
N SER A 6 29.70 -8.50 24.58
CA SER A 6 29.87 -7.08 24.29
C SER A 6 29.02 -6.66 23.10
N VAL A 7 28.21 -5.61 23.27
CA VAL A 7 27.38 -5.03 22.22
C VAL A 7 27.95 -3.67 21.80
N VAL A 8 28.25 -3.49 20.53
CA VAL A 8 28.73 -2.20 19.98
C VAL A 8 27.57 -1.47 19.32
N VAL A 9 27.34 -0.22 19.73
CA VAL A 9 26.24 0.64 19.24
C VAL A 9 26.81 1.95 18.68
N PRO A 10 27.14 2.02 17.39
CA PRO A 10 27.55 3.27 16.75
C PRO A 10 26.36 4.20 16.55
N PHE A 11 26.56 5.51 16.73
CA PHE A 11 25.51 6.50 16.52
C PHE A 11 26.04 7.83 15.98
N HIS A 12 25.22 8.46 15.13
CA HIS A 12 25.42 9.81 14.58
C HIS A 12 24.07 10.36 14.08
N ASN A 13 23.63 11.49 14.63
CA ASN A 13 22.38 12.17 14.23
C ASN A 13 21.13 11.27 14.32
N VAL A 14 20.76 10.85 15.53
CA VAL A 14 19.73 9.83 15.81
C VAL A 14 18.89 10.12 17.07
N GLU A 15 18.87 11.38 17.53
CA GLU A 15 18.23 11.81 18.79
C GLU A 15 16.81 11.23 18.99
N ASP A 16 15.97 11.28 17.96
CA ASP A 16 14.56 10.85 17.99
C ASP A 16 14.35 9.37 18.35
N TYR A 17 15.33 8.51 18.05
CA TYR A 17 15.17 7.05 18.11
C TYR A 17 16.06 6.40 19.17
N PHE A 18 17.13 7.09 19.57
CA PHE A 18 18.23 6.47 20.28
C PHE A 18 17.84 5.97 21.67
N LEU A 19 17.02 6.72 22.40
CA LEU A 19 16.57 6.31 23.74
C LEU A 19 15.85 4.94 23.70
N GLN A 20 14.97 4.74 22.71
CA GLN A 20 14.23 3.48 22.56
C GLN A 20 15.16 2.29 22.24
N CYS A 21 16.22 2.53 21.46
CA CYS A 21 17.24 1.51 21.21
C CYS A 21 17.92 1.09 22.52
N LEU A 22 18.41 2.06 23.30
CA LEU A 22 19.11 1.80 24.57
C LEU A 22 18.21 1.12 25.61
N GLU A 23 16.94 1.52 25.70
CA GLU A 23 15.96 0.86 26.58
C GLU A 23 15.74 -0.61 26.19
N SER A 24 15.71 -0.93 24.90
CA SER A 24 15.56 -2.31 24.42
C SER A 24 16.76 -3.20 24.76
N LEU A 25 17.97 -2.62 24.76
CA LEU A 25 19.20 -3.29 25.20
C LEU A 25 19.22 -3.46 26.71
N ALA A 26 18.80 -2.45 27.48
CA ALA A 26 18.75 -2.53 28.94
C ALA A 26 17.75 -3.59 29.42
N ALA A 27 16.65 -3.79 28.67
CA ALA A 27 15.59 -4.76 28.93
C ALA A 27 15.91 -6.20 28.49
N GLN A 28 17.14 -6.49 28.05
CA GLN A 28 17.55 -7.86 27.71
C GLN A 28 17.50 -8.77 28.93
N THR A 29 17.00 -9.98 28.72
CA THR A 29 16.93 -11.05 29.74
C THR A 29 18.28 -11.68 30.03
N PHE A 30 19.21 -11.62 29.08
CA PHE A 30 20.60 -11.98 29.30
C PHE A 30 21.32 -10.83 30.04
N ALA A 31 21.73 -11.03 31.29
CA ALA A 31 22.21 -9.94 32.15
C ALA A 31 23.73 -9.69 32.10
N ASP A 32 24.54 -10.68 31.72
CA ASP A 32 26.01 -10.61 31.74
C ASP A 32 26.60 -10.03 30.45
N PHE A 33 26.36 -8.73 30.22
CA PHE A 33 26.84 -8.02 29.04
C PHE A 33 27.31 -6.60 29.33
N GLU A 34 28.07 -6.04 28.39
CA GLU A 34 28.39 -4.62 28.28
C GLU A 34 27.88 -4.03 26.96
N VAL A 35 27.64 -2.72 26.95
CA VAL A 35 27.28 -1.95 25.75
C VAL A 35 28.27 -0.81 25.58
N VAL A 36 28.91 -0.75 24.42
CA VAL A 36 29.82 0.33 24.04
C VAL A 36 29.13 1.19 22.98
N MET A 37 28.65 2.35 23.40
CA MET A 37 28.05 3.37 22.55
C MET A 37 29.16 4.22 21.94
N VAL A 38 29.26 4.26 20.61
CA VAL A 38 30.30 5.01 19.90
C VAL A 38 29.67 6.20 19.20
N ASP A 39 29.92 7.39 19.73
CA ASP A 39 29.52 8.67 19.12
C ASP A 39 30.48 9.00 17.98
N ASP A 40 29.98 9.00 16.75
CA ASP A 40 30.75 9.30 15.53
C ASP A 40 30.62 10.78 15.16
N GLY A 41 30.72 11.67 16.15
CA GLY A 41 30.68 13.13 15.98
C GLY A 41 29.27 13.68 15.77
N SER A 42 28.28 13.25 16.56
CA SER A 42 26.88 13.66 16.43
C SER A 42 26.68 15.18 16.61
N PRO A 43 25.96 15.87 15.70
CA PRO A 43 25.65 17.30 15.85
C PRO A 43 24.37 17.59 16.67
N ASP A 44 23.63 16.56 17.08
CA ASP A 44 22.33 16.62 17.75
C ASP A 44 22.42 16.23 19.25
N GLY A 45 21.28 16.06 19.92
CA GLY A 45 21.20 15.69 21.34
C GLY A 45 21.61 14.23 21.65
N SER A 46 22.00 13.42 20.66
CA SER A 46 22.30 11.99 20.85
C SER A 46 23.39 11.72 21.89
N ALA A 47 24.45 12.53 21.91
CA ALA A 47 25.55 12.39 22.86
C ALA A 47 25.11 12.66 24.31
N VAL A 48 24.15 13.58 24.50
CA VAL A 48 23.55 13.89 25.80
C VAL A 48 22.74 12.70 26.30
N ILE A 49 21.94 12.08 25.43
CA ILE A 49 21.17 10.87 25.73
C ILE A 49 22.10 9.73 26.16
N ALA A 50 23.16 9.44 25.40
CA ALA A 50 24.13 8.40 25.75
C ALA A 50 24.79 8.65 27.11
N LYS A 51 25.24 9.88 27.38
CA LYS A 51 25.88 10.23 28.64
C LYS A 51 24.94 10.07 29.83
N ALA A 52 23.69 10.48 29.69
CA ALA A 52 22.67 10.29 30.72
C ALA A 52 22.37 8.81 30.96
N PHE A 53 22.32 7.99 29.89
CA PHE A 53 22.05 6.56 30.00
C PHE A 53 23.21 5.80 30.68
N ALA A 54 24.46 6.09 30.30
CA ALA A 54 25.65 5.49 30.91
C ALA A 54 25.79 5.84 32.41
N ALA A 55 25.33 7.02 32.83
CA ALA A 55 25.29 7.39 34.24
C ALA A 55 24.25 6.59 35.05
N ARG A 56 23.19 6.10 34.38
CA ARG A 56 22.08 5.33 35.00
C ARG A 56 22.33 3.83 35.02
N ASP A 57 22.99 3.28 33.98
CA ASP A 57 23.23 1.86 33.85
C ASP A 57 24.73 1.59 33.62
N PRO A 58 25.45 1.00 34.60
CA PRO A 58 26.89 0.80 34.54
C PRO A 58 27.33 -0.20 33.47
N ARG A 59 26.40 -0.94 32.85
CA ARG A 59 26.69 -1.80 31.70
C ARG A 59 26.99 -1.00 30.43
N PHE A 60 26.62 0.28 30.39
CA PHE A 60 26.73 1.14 29.21
C PHE A 60 27.91 2.09 29.33
N ARG A 61 28.72 2.17 28.27
CA ARG A 61 29.88 3.07 28.18
C ARG A 61 29.85 3.88 26.89
N LEU A 62 30.11 5.18 27.01
CA LEU A 62 30.24 6.09 25.88
C LEU A 62 31.72 6.21 25.45
N VAL A 63 31.97 6.10 24.15
CA VAL A 63 33.24 6.40 23.48
C VAL A 63 32.95 7.46 22.41
N GLN A 64 33.77 8.50 22.31
CA GLN A 64 33.57 9.57 21.33
C GLN A 64 34.74 9.63 20.35
N GLN A 65 34.43 9.91 19.09
CA GLN A 65 35.40 10.13 18.01
C GLN A 65 34.90 11.20 17.05
N ASP A 66 35.79 11.71 16.20
CA ASP A 66 35.40 12.52 15.04
C ASP A 66 34.67 11.67 14.01
N ASN A 67 33.76 12.28 13.24
CA ASN A 67 32.95 11.59 12.23
C ASN A 67 33.82 10.94 11.14
N GLN A 68 33.88 9.61 11.17
CA GLN A 68 34.62 8.76 10.22
C GLN A 68 33.70 7.77 9.48
N GLY A 69 32.43 7.71 9.84
CA GLY A 69 31.43 6.81 9.30
C GLY A 69 31.20 5.55 10.13
N LEU A 70 30.09 4.88 9.84
CA LEU A 70 29.54 3.74 10.59
C LEU A 70 30.54 2.58 10.77
N GLY A 71 31.25 2.19 9.70
CA GLY A 71 32.24 1.11 9.75
C GLY A 71 33.40 1.39 10.72
N PRO A 72 34.13 2.51 10.54
CA PRO A 72 35.14 2.96 11.49
C PRO A 72 34.64 3.08 12.93
N ALA A 73 33.43 3.60 13.16
CA ALA A 73 32.81 3.66 14.49
C ALA A 73 32.61 2.26 15.11
N ARG A 74 32.11 1.28 14.34
CA ARG A 74 32.04 -0.12 14.81
C ARG A 74 33.41 -0.67 15.19
N ASN A 75 34.43 -0.43 14.37
CA ASN A 75 35.80 -0.87 14.67
C ASN A 75 36.35 -0.23 15.95
N THR A 76 36.05 1.05 16.19
CA THR A 76 36.39 1.72 17.46
C THR A 76 35.71 1.05 18.63
N GLY A 77 34.43 0.71 18.52
CA GLY A 77 33.71 -0.04 19.54
C GLY A 77 34.37 -1.40 19.83
N VAL A 78 34.74 -2.17 18.80
CA VAL A 78 35.42 -3.48 18.97
C VAL A 78 36.75 -3.36 19.73
N ARG A 79 37.51 -2.27 19.54
CA ARG A 79 38.75 -2.02 20.30
C ARG A 79 38.51 -1.72 21.78
N HIS A 80 37.27 -1.36 22.14
CA HIS A 80 36.85 -1.03 23.49
C HIS A 80 35.94 -2.12 24.08
N THR A 81 36.03 -3.37 23.62
CA THR A 81 35.24 -4.47 24.18
C THR A 81 36.12 -5.65 24.55
N ASP A 82 35.76 -6.34 25.62
CA ASP A 82 36.53 -7.48 26.17
C ASP A 82 35.70 -8.76 26.32
N GLY A 83 34.46 -8.78 25.83
CA GLY A 83 33.54 -9.90 26.00
C GLY A 83 33.90 -11.14 25.20
N ARG A 84 33.49 -12.32 25.71
CA ARG A 84 33.66 -13.62 25.02
C ARG A 84 32.92 -13.66 23.68
N TYR A 85 31.79 -12.97 23.61
CA TYR A 85 30.97 -12.81 22.43
C TYR A 85 30.87 -11.34 22.03
N LEU A 86 30.68 -11.09 20.74
CA LEU A 86 30.57 -9.76 20.15
C LEU A 86 29.28 -9.65 19.33
N ALA A 87 28.54 -8.57 19.54
CA ALA A 87 27.35 -8.22 18.75
C ALA A 87 27.36 -6.73 18.38
N PHE A 88 26.53 -6.40 17.39
CA PHE A 88 26.33 -5.02 16.93
C PHE A 88 24.84 -4.70 16.97
N ALA A 89 24.48 -3.46 17.28
CA ALA A 89 23.12 -2.96 17.13
C ALA A 89 23.16 -1.56 16.52
N ASP A 90 22.26 -1.28 15.58
CA ASP A 90 22.10 0.03 14.99
C ASP A 90 21.24 0.92 15.92
N SER A 91 21.61 2.19 16.03
CA SER A 91 21.11 3.11 17.06
C SER A 91 19.66 3.57 16.88
N ASP A 92 19.03 3.29 15.75
CA ASP A 92 17.61 3.56 15.47
C ASP A 92 16.71 2.33 15.60
N ASP A 93 17.27 1.16 15.89
CA ASP A 93 16.55 -0.11 15.90
C ASP A 93 16.23 -0.62 17.32
N ILE A 94 15.50 -1.74 17.40
CA ILE A 94 15.08 -2.35 18.67
C ILE A 94 15.52 -3.81 18.73
N VAL A 95 16.10 -4.22 19.85
CA VAL A 95 16.47 -5.62 20.11
C VAL A 95 15.40 -6.28 21.00
N PRO A 96 14.75 -7.37 20.58
CA PRO A 96 13.76 -8.10 21.39
C PRO A 96 14.36 -8.63 22.71
N PRO A 97 13.60 -8.66 23.83
CA PRO A 97 14.14 -8.97 25.17
C PRO A 97 14.88 -10.32 25.33
N HIS A 98 14.56 -11.31 24.50
CA HIS A 98 15.15 -12.66 24.55
C HIS A 98 16.17 -12.93 23.43
N ALA A 99 16.56 -11.91 22.67
CA ALA A 99 17.39 -12.08 21.48
C ALA A 99 18.78 -12.64 21.82
N TYR A 100 19.53 -11.97 22.71
CA TYR A 100 20.89 -12.39 23.05
C TYR A 100 20.92 -13.67 23.87
N GLU A 101 19.96 -13.88 24.77
CA GLU A 101 19.80 -15.12 25.53
C GLU A 101 19.72 -16.33 24.58
N ARG A 102 18.82 -16.30 23.59
CA ARG A 102 18.63 -17.39 22.62
C ARG A 102 19.85 -17.60 21.73
N MET A 103 20.45 -16.50 21.26
CA MET A 103 21.62 -16.56 20.38
C MET A 103 22.84 -17.15 21.09
N ILE A 104 23.15 -16.71 22.31
CA ILE A 104 24.28 -17.22 23.10
C ILE A 104 24.03 -18.67 23.50
N ALA A 105 22.82 -19.03 23.94
CA ALA A 105 22.47 -20.41 24.27
C ALA A 105 22.74 -21.36 23.09
N SER A 106 22.37 -20.96 21.88
CA SER A 106 22.68 -21.73 20.66
C SER A 106 24.19 -21.91 20.48
N LEU A 107 24.97 -20.83 20.60
CA LEU A 107 26.43 -20.90 20.42
C LEU A 107 27.12 -21.78 21.46
N GLU A 108 26.66 -21.75 22.71
CA GLU A 108 27.21 -22.59 23.77
C GLU A 108 26.81 -24.07 23.60
N GLU A 109 25.60 -24.36 23.09
CA GLU A 109 25.17 -25.73 22.76
C GLU A 109 25.99 -26.30 21.58
N THR A 110 26.22 -25.48 20.55
CA THR A 110 26.72 -25.99 19.28
C THR A 110 28.24 -25.93 19.16
N GLY A 111 28.85 -24.92 19.78
CA GLY A 111 30.25 -24.55 19.53
C GLY A 111 30.45 -23.80 18.21
N SER A 112 29.39 -23.35 17.53
CA SER A 112 29.48 -22.57 16.29
C SER A 112 30.23 -21.24 16.48
N ASP A 113 30.80 -20.72 15.40
CA ASP A 113 31.61 -19.49 15.44
C ASP A 113 30.75 -18.22 15.47
N LEU A 114 29.55 -18.29 14.88
CA LEU A 114 28.56 -17.22 14.89
C LEU A 114 27.14 -17.78 14.76
N VAL A 115 26.16 -16.97 15.18
CA VAL A 115 24.73 -17.24 15.06
C VAL A 115 24.05 -16.07 14.38
N SER A 116 23.08 -16.36 13.51
CA SER A 116 22.20 -15.37 12.89
C SER A 116 20.75 -15.66 13.24
N GLY A 117 19.98 -14.60 13.55
CA GLY A 117 18.55 -14.70 13.78
C GLY A 117 17.72 -13.88 12.82
N ALA A 118 16.41 -14.07 12.90
CA ALA A 118 15.47 -13.47 11.99
C ALA A 118 15.11 -12.02 12.36
N VAL A 119 14.58 -11.30 11.37
CA VAL A 119 14.34 -9.86 11.47
C VAL A 119 12.93 -9.51 11.05
N ASP A 120 12.28 -8.67 11.85
CA ASP A 120 11.04 -8.00 11.45
C ASP A 120 11.29 -6.51 11.21
N ARG A 121 10.68 -5.97 10.15
CA ARG A 121 10.59 -4.53 9.90
C ARG A 121 9.41 -3.96 10.65
N PHE A 122 9.54 -2.77 11.22
CA PHE A 122 8.42 -2.08 11.87
C PHE A 122 8.27 -0.61 11.46
N THR A 123 7.01 -0.16 11.51
CA THR A 123 6.55 1.23 11.41
C THR A 123 5.58 1.48 12.57
N ALA A 124 5.13 2.73 12.81
CA ALA A 124 4.32 3.21 13.95
C ALA A 124 3.03 2.43 14.34
N GLY A 125 2.73 1.28 13.72
CA GLY A 125 1.69 0.36 14.18
C GLY A 125 1.75 -1.04 13.57
N ARG A 126 2.84 -1.46 12.91
CA ARG A 126 2.90 -2.79 12.26
C ARG A 126 4.30 -3.37 12.19
N ARG A 127 4.42 -4.68 12.46
CA ARG A 127 5.62 -5.49 12.24
C ARG A 127 5.44 -6.45 11.06
N THR A 128 6.46 -6.63 10.24
CA THR A 128 6.44 -7.57 9.11
C THR A 128 7.81 -8.19 8.88
N ARG A 129 7.87 -9.50 8.57
CA ARG A 129 9.12 -10.20 8.25
C ARG A 129 9.94 -9.48 7.18
N ALA A 130 11.24 -9.29 7.43
CA ALA A 130 12.18 -8.71 6.48
C ALA A 130 12.39 -9.65 5.28
N ARG A 131 11.88 -9.24 4.11
CA ARG A 131 11.89 -10.08 2.89
C ARG A 131 13.25 -10.17 2.18
N PHE A 132 14.17 -9.26 2.47
CA PHE A 132 15.46 -9.20 1.78
C PHE A 132 16.43 -10.34 2.19
N TYR A 133 16.11 -11.10 3.23
CA TYR A 133 16.82 -12.33 3.60
C TYR A 133 16.33 -13.59 2.87
N GLY A 134 15.31 -13.50 2.02
CA GLY A 134 14.70 -14.68 1.40
C GLY A 134 14.21 -15.68 2.46
N GLU A 135 14.62 -16.95 2.34
CA GLU A 135 14.28 -18.03 3.27
C GLU A 135 15.41 -18.34 4.27
N ALA A 136 16.42 -17.45 4.36
CA ALA A 136 17.56 -17.62 5.27
C ALA A 136 17.14 -17.78 6.74
N PHE A 137 15.95 -17.30 7.13
CA PHE A 137 15.40 -17.47 8.48
C PHE A 137 14.03 -18.18 8.50
N GLY A 138 13.69 -18.93 7.45
CA GLY A 138 12.42 -19.69 7.39
C GLY A 138 12.36 -20.86 8.39
N ARG A 139 13.52 -21.35 8.85
CA ARG A 139 13.66 -22.44 9.83
C ARG A 139 14.99 -22.38 10.57
N THR A 140 15.03 -22.95 11.78
CA THR A 140 16.26 -23.14 12.54
C THR A 140 17.15 -24.22 11.90
N ARG A 141 18.45 -23.93 11.77
CA ARG A 141 19.52 -24.80 11.27
C ARG A 141 20.76 -24.60 12.14
N LEU A 142 21.09 -25.58 12.95
CA LEU A 142 22.28 -25.55 13.81
C LEU A 142 23.48 -26.19 13.10
N ARG A 143 24.69 -25.71 13.39
CA ARG A 143 25.96 -26.19 12.79
C ARG A 143 25.93 -26.24 11.25
N THR A 144 25.24 -25.30 10.60
CA THR A 144 25.21 -25.19 9.15
C THR A 144 26.46 -24.46 8.61
N HIS A 145 26.52 -24.21 7.31
CA HIS A 145 27.59 -23.47 6.65
C HIS A 145 27.09 -22.95 5.29
N VAL A 146 27.61 -21.82 4.82
CA VAL A 146 27.18 -21.19 3.54
C VAL A 146 27.34 -22.09 2.32
N SER A 147 28.31 -23.01 2.33
CA SER A 147 28.49 -24.01 1.26
C SER A 147 27.43 -25.12 1.25
N ARG A 148 26.71 -25.33 2.36
CA ARG A 148 25.59 -26.27 2.50
C ARG A 148 24.24 -25.57 2.35
N ASP A 149 24.16 -24.29 2.73
CA ASP A 149 22.98 -23.46 2.64
C ASP A 149 23.30 -22.10 1.99
N LEU A 150 23.07 -22.01 0.67
CA LEU A 150 23.36 -20.81 -0.11
C LEU A 150 22.48 -19.61 0.27
N GLU A 151 21.37 -19.81 0.99
CA GLU A 151 20.52 -18.70 1.46
C GLU A 151 21.28 -17.76 2.41
N LEU A 152 22.35 -18.24 3.05
CA LEU A 152 23.23 -17.42 3.89
C LEU A 152 23.97 -16.32 3.11
N LEU A 153 24.05 -16.40 1.77
CA LEU A 153 24.56 -15.29 0.94
C LEU A 153 23.64 -14.05 0.97
N ASN A 154 22.39 -14.20 1.44
CA ASN A 154 21.46 -13.10 1.66
C ASN A 154 21.61 -12.46 3.05
N ASP A 155 22.31 -13.11 3.98
CA ASP A 155 22.47 -12.65 5.36
C ASP A 155 23.67 -11.70 5.54
N ARG A 156 23.47 -10.47 5.06
CA ARG A 156 24.55 -9.49 4.81
C ARG A 156 24.72 -8.40 5.87
N THR A 157 23.98 -8.45 6.96
CA THR A 157 23.92 -7.40 8.00
C THR A 157 24.72 -7.80 9.23
N ALA A 158 25.38 -6.88 9.94
CA ALA A 158 26.11 -7.25 11.16
C ALA A 158 25.22 -7.40 12.39
N TRP A 159 24.10 -6.68 12.47
CA TRP A 159 23.34 -6.46 13.70
C TRP A 159 22.38 -7.59 14.11
N ASN A 160 22.08 -8.54 13.22
CA ASN A 160 21.25 -9.72 13.55
C ASN A 160 22.08 -10.93 14.01
N LYS A 161 23.31 -10.69 14.51
CA LYS A 161 24.31 -11.72 14.78
C LYS A 161 24.98 -11.58 16.14
N VAL A 162 25.46 -12.71 16.63
CA VAL A 162 26.46 -12.79 17.70
C VAL A 162 27.63 -13.62 17.20
N PHE A 163 28.85 -13.12 17.39
CA PHE A 163 30.11 -13.75 16.99
C PHE A 163 30.89 -14.21 18.23
N ARG A 164 31.57 -15.36 18.16
CA ARG A 164 32.64 -15.69 19.12
C ARG A 164 33.79 -14.72 18.93
N ARG A 165 34.24 -14.07 20.01
CA ARG A 165 35.32 -13.07 19.94
C ARG A 165 36.63 -13.67 19.41
N SER A 166 36.96 -14.88 19.85
CA SER A 166 38.15 -15.61 19.37
C SER A 166 38.13 -15.86 17.86
N PHE A 167 36.95 -16.15 17.29
CA PHE A 167 36.78 -16.32 15.84
C PHE A 167 36.95 -14.97 15.11
N TRP A 168 36.38 -13.91 15.67
CA TRP A 168 36.49 -12.56 15.11
C TRP A 168 37.94 -12.10 15.01
N ASP A 169 38.69 -12.21 16.11
CA ASP A 169 40.08 -11.76 16.20
C ASP A 169 41.02 -12.62 15.34
N ALA A 170 40.82 -13.94 15.34
CA ALA A 170 41.66 -14.87 14.56
C ALA A 170 41.65 -14.58 13.04
N HIS A 171 40.55 -14.03 12.53
CA HIS A 171 40.39 -13.69 11.12
C HIS A 171 40.57 -12.20 10.81
N GLY A 172 40.87 -11.38 11.83
CA GLY A 172 41.13 -9.95 11.68
C GLY A 172 39.98 -9.17 11.03
N PHE A 173 38.74 -9.50 11.36
CA PHE A 173 37.59 -8.79 10.77
C PHE A 173 37.57 -7.32 11.19
N ALA A 174 37.40 -6.45 10.20
CA ALA A 174 37.25 -5.01 10.37
C ALA A 174 36.33 -4.45 9.29
N PHE A 175 35.42 -3.57 9.68
CA PHE A 175 34.51 -2.91 8.75
C PHE A 175 35.25 -1.87 7.90
N PRO A 176 35.05 -1.86 6.57
CA PRO A 176 35.60 -0.80 5.73
C PRO A 176 34.91 0.54 5.99
N ALA A 177 35.56 1.64 5.59
CA ALA A 177 34.92 2.95 5.48
C ALA A 177 33.95 3.00 4.28
N GLY A 178 32.97 3.92 4.35
CA GLY A 178 31.89 4.06 3.37
C GLY A 178 30.61 3.36 3.79
N ALA A 179 29.54 3.52 3.00
CA ALA A 179 28.27 2.84 3.23
C ALA A 179 28.30 1.36 2.82
N TYR A 180 27.37 0.56 3.36
CA TYR A 180 27.22 -0.87 3.05
C TYR A 180 28.42 -1.72 3.46
N GLU A 181 29.05 -1.33 4.56
CA GLU A 181 30.24 -1.91 5.18
C GLU A 181 30.02 -3.32 5.78
N ASP A 182 28.77 -3.70 6.04
CA ASP A 182 28.42 -5.00 6.61
C ASP A 182 28.81 -6.19 5.71
N ALA A 183 28.36 -6.17 4.46
CA ALA A 183 28.48 -7.32 3.56
C ALA A 183 29.95 -7.73 3.29
N PRO A 184 30.90 -6.79 3.13
CA PRO A 184 32.34 -7.08 3.05
C PRO A 184 32.93 -7.74 4.30
N VAL A 185 32.21 -7.81 5.42
CA VAL A 185 32.64 -8.51 6.65
C VAL A 185 31.83 -9.78 6.88
N THR A 186 30.50 -9.71 6.77
CA THR A 186 29.64 -10.84 7.15
C THR A 186 29.67 -11.98 6.15
N ILE A 187 29.84 -11.71 4.85
CA ILE A 187 30.00 -12.78 3.85
C ILE A 187 31.33 -13.53 4.06
N PRO A 188 32.48 -12.85 4.23
CA PRO A 188 33.71 -13.52 4.67
C PRO A 188 33.56 -14.28 5.99
N ALA A 189 32.84 -13.74 6.98
CA ALA A 189 32.59 -14.45 8.23
C ALA A 189 31.82 -15.77 8.02
N HIS A 190 30.75 -15.75 7.22
CA HIS A 190 30.00 -16.97 6.85
C HIS A 190 30.85 -18.00 6.10
N VAL A 191 31.83 -17.55 5.29
CA VAL A 191 32.73 -18.42 4.50
C VAL A 191 33.85 -19.01 5.35
N ARG A 192 34.38 -18.25 6.31
CA ARG A 192 35.53 -18.65 7.14
C ARG A 192 35.14 -19.38 8.42
N ALA A 193 33.88 -19.27 8.87
CA ALA A 193 33.37 -20.04 10.00
C ALA A 193 33.45 -21.54 9.74
N ALA A 194 33.86 -22.32 10.73
CA ALA A 194 33.76 -23.77 10.70
C ALA A 194 32.29 -24.23 10.68
N SER A 195 31.46 -23.55 11.47
CA SER A 195 30.00 -23.70 11.41
C SER A 195 29.24 -22.48 11.94
N VAL A 196 28.02 -22.32 11.45
CA VAL A 196 27.12 -21.20 11.75
C VAL A 196 25.80 -21.75 12.28
N ASP A 197 25.24 -21.12 13.30
CA ASP A 197 23.86 -21.37 13.73
C ASP A 197 22.91 -20.37 13.10
N VAL A 198 21.72 -20.84 12.72
CA VAL A 198 20.65 -20.01 12.18
C VAL A 198 19.40 -20.32 12.98
N ILE A 199 18.82 -19.31 13.63
CA ILE A 199 17.57 -19.47 14.39
C ILE A 199 16.41 -18.75 13.68
N SER A 200 15.22 -19.36 13.67
CA SER A 200 14.04 -18.75 13.03
C SER A 200 13.37 -17.65 13.86
N ASP A 201 13.76 -17.55 15.14
CA ASP A 201 13.31 -16.55 16.10
C ASP A 201 13.63 -15.13 15.63
N VAL A 202 12.72 -14.20 15.90
CA VAL A 202 12.97 -12.77 15.65
C VAL A 202 13.91 -12.26 16.72
N VAL A 203 15.13 -11.91 16.33
CA VAL A 203 16.18 -11.36 17.20
C VAL A 203 16.42 -9.88 17.00
N TYR A 204 15.69 -9.27 16.06
CA TYR A 204 15.90 -7.87 15.73
C TYR A 204 14.67 -7.23 15.09
N HIS A 205 14.42 -5.97 15.43
CA HIS A 205 13.37 -5.15 14.85
C HIS A 205 14.01 -3.96 14.12
N TYR A 206 13.91 -3.98 12.79
CA TYR A 206 14.46 -2.97 11.90
C TYR A 206 13.44 -1.84 11.65
N ARG A 207 13.78 -0.60 12.01
CA ARG A 207 12.92 0.56 11.85
C ARG A 207 12.89 1.02 10.40
N VAL A 208 11.70 1.40 9.94
CA VAL A 208 11.54 2.15 8.70
C VAL A 208 11.27 3.61 9.07
N ARG A 209 12.28 4.47 8.94
CA ARG A 209 12.17 5.91 9.21
C ARG A 209 11.19 6.58 8.23
N THR A 210 10.30 7.42 8.77
CA THR A 210 9.27 8.18 8.04
C THR A 210 9.54 9.69 8.01
N THR A 211 10.54 10.18 8.75
CA THR A 211 10.92 11.60 8.81
C THR A 211 11.91 11.99 7.68
N ALA A 212 12.31 13.27 7.64
CA ALA A 212 13.19 13.83 6.61
C ALA A 212 14.57 13.15 6.53
N ASP A 213 15.08 12.63 7.65
CA ASP A 213 16.38 11.93 7.74
C ASP A 213 16.30 10.49 7.23
N ARG A 214 16.46 10.36 5.91
CA ARG A 214 16.41 9.09 5.17
C ARG A 214 17.61 8.19 5.49
N SER A 215 17.34 6.89 5.68
CA SER A 215 18.40 5.89 5.82
C SER A 215 19.23 5.77 4.54
N ILE A 216 20.44 5.20 4.65
CA ILE A 216 21.35 4.95 3.51
C ILE A 216 20.62 4.24 2.36
N THR A 217 19.72 3.29 2.67
CA THR A 217 18.98 2.51 1.64
C THR A 217 17.81 3.26 1.01
N GLN A 218 17.45 4.44 1.53
CA GLN A 218 16.43 5.35 0.99
C GLN A 218 17.05 6.47 0.11
N ARG A 219 18.37 6.69 0.17
CA ARG A 219 19.11 7.74 -0.55
C ARG A 219 19.75 7.25 -1.87
N ARG A 220 18.94 6.59 -2.71
CA ARG A 220 19.43 5.80 -3.87
C ARG A 220 19.85 6.63 -5.09
N THR A 221 19.44 7.89 -5.16
CA THR A 221 19.80 8.82 -6.25
C THR A 221 21.13 9.54 -5.98
N GLU A 222 21.73 9.35 -4.81
CA GLU A 222 23.02 9.97 -4.46
C GLU A 222 24.18 9.21 -5.12
N LEU A 223 25.07 9.96 -5.78
CA LEU A 223 26.26 9.42 -6.43
C LEU A 223 27.19 8.67 -5.47
N GLY A 224 27.40 9.19 -4.26
CA GLY A 224 28.21 8.53 -3.23
C GLY A 224 27.63 7.17 -2.84
N ASN A 225 26.33 7.12 -2.59
CA ASN A 225 25.61 5.90 -2.23
C ASN A 225 25.68 4.81 -3.31
N LEU A 226 25.51 5.20 -4.58
CA LEU A 226 25.70 4.32 -5.73
C LEU A 226 27.13 3.75 -5.79
N ARG A 227 28.15 4.59 -5.63
CA ARG A 227 29.56 4.18 -5.65
C ARG A 227 29.86 3.19 -4.53
N ASP A 228 29.46 3.52 -3.30
CA ASP A 228 29.69 2.69 -2.11
C ASP A 228 29.01 1.33 -2.24
N ARG A 229 27.78 1.28 -2.80
CA ARG A 229 27.11 -0.01 -3.03
C ARG A 229 27.86 -0.87 -4.01
N LEU A 230 28.26 -0.31 -5.16
CA LEU A 230 28.94 -1.08 -6.20
C LEU A 230 30.33 -1.52 -5.75
N ASP A 231 31.01 -0.70 -4.95
CA ASP A 231 32.27 -1.06 -4.31
C ASP A 231 32.09 -2.20 -3.31
N SER A 232 31.11 -2.12 -2.41
CA SER A 232 30.75 -3.19 -1.47
C SER A 232 30.46 -4.52 -2.19
N VAL A 233 29.65 -4.47 -3.26
CA VAL A 233 29.37 -5.64 -4.11
C VAL A 233 30.65 -6.19 -4.76
N HIS A 234 31.52 -5.33 -5.27
CA HIS A 234 32.76 -5.73 -5.91
C HIS A 234 33.72 -6.38 -4.92
N ARG A 235 33.93 -5.79 -3.74
CA ARG A 235 34.80 -6.35 -2.68
C ARG A 235 34.39 -7.77 -2.29
N VAL A 236 33.09 -8.02 -2.09
CA VAL A 236 32.60 -9.37 -1.77
C VAL A 236 32.79 -10.32 -2.94
N SER A 237 32.49 -9.89 -4.17
CA SER A 237 32.66 -10.72 -5.37
C SER A 237 34.12 -11.13 -5.60
N GLU A 238 35.06 -10.20 -5.37
CA GLU A 238 36.51 -10.44 -5.46
C GLU A 238 37.01 -11.34 -4.33
N PHE A 239 36.54 -11.15 -3.10
CA PHE A 239 36.81 -12.07 -2.00
C PHE A 239 36.36 -13.50 -2.33
N LEU A 240 35.13 -13.67 -2.80
CA LEU A 240 34.61 -14.99 -3.19
C LEU A 240 35.37 -15.57 -4.38
N ARG A 241 35.84 -14.75 -5.32
CA ARG A 241 36.72 -15.21 -6.41
C ARG A 241 38.01 -15.82 -5.88
N ALA A 242 38.60 -15.21 -4.84
CA ALA A 242 39.86 -15.63 -4.25
C ALA A 242 39.70 -16.85 -3.32
N GLU A 243 38.74 -16.82 -2.38
CA GLU A 243 38.67 -17.81 -1.29
C GLU A 243 37.54 -18.85 -1.43
N ALA A 244 36.46 -18.53 -2.16
CA ALA A 244 35.32 -19.43 -2.28
C ALA A 244 34.68 -19.41 -3.69
N PRO A 245 35.43 -19.76 -4.75
CA PRO A 245 35.01 -19.53 -6.14
C PRO A 245 33.71 -20.27 -6.52
N ARG A 246 33.36 -21.34 -5.81
CA ARG A 246 32.09 -22.06 -6.00
C ARG A 246 30.85 -21.26 -5.57
N LEU A 247 31.02 -20.27 -4.69
CA LEU A 247 29.94 -19.42 -4.18
C LEU A 247 29.78 -18.12 -4.98
N LYS A 248 30.82 -17.71 -5.71
CA LYS A 248 30.86 -16.44 -6.45
C LYS A 248 29.67 -16.28 -7.40
N ASP A 249 29.40 -17.27 -8.25
CA ASP A 249 28.32 -17.20 -9.24
C ASP A 249 26.92 -17.10 -8.59
N ALA A 250 26.73 -17.70 -7.40
CA ALA A 250 25.49 -17.59 -6.64
C ALA A 250 25.32 -16.19 -6.03
N TYR A 251 26.40 -15.63 -5.48
CA TYR A 251 26.43 -14.26 -4.97
C TYR A 251 26.21 -13.23 -6.09
N ASP A 252 26.97 -13.32 -7.19
CA ASP A 252 26.88 -12.40 -8.32
C ASP A 252 25.47 -12.43 -8.95
N LEU A 253 24.84 -13.60 -9.05
CA LEU A 253 23.46 -13.68 -9.53
C LEU A 253 22.49 -12.93 -8.63
N THR A 254 22.69 -13.01 -7.31
CA THR A 254 21.89 -12.26 -6.33
C THR A 254 22.17 -10.76 -6.45
N ALA A 255 23.44 -10.37 -6.60
CA ALA A 255 23.87 -8.99 -6.82
C ALA A 255 23.26 -8.35 -8.07
N LEU A 256 23.29 -9.07 -9.18
CA LEU A 256 22.65 -8.65 -10.42
C LEU A 256 21.12 -8.63 -10.32
N GLY A 257 20.55 -9.56 -9.57
CA GLY A 257 19.11 -9.66 -9.38
C GLY A 257 18.55 -8.50 -8.56
N ASN A 258 19.27 -8.07 -7.53
CA ASN A 258 18.71 -7.23 -6.47
C ASN A 258 19.54 -5.96 -6.24
N ASP A 259 20.83 -6.11 -5.96
CA ASP A 259 21.68 -5.02 -5.44
C ASP A 259 21.95 -3.92 -6.44
N VAL A 260 22.42 -4.29 -7.64
CA VAL A 260 22.69 -3.33 -8.71
C VAL A 260 21.38 -2.85 -9.34
N MET A 261 20.38 -3.74 -9.42
CA MET A 261 19.07 -3.39 -9.97
C MET A 261 18.36 -2.31 -9.16
N LEU A 262 18.59 -2.25 -7.84
CA LEU A 262 18.06 -1.19 -6.97
C LEU A 262 18.38 0.22 -7.48
N TYR A 263 19.57 0.41 -8.06
CA TYR A 263 20.07 1.69 -8.54
C TYR A 263 19.73 1.94 -10.02
N ILE A 264 19.63 0.87 -10.81
CA ILE A 264 19.10 0.94 -12.17
C ILE A 264 17.63 1.35 -12.15
N ASP A 265 16.87 0.92 -11.14
CA ASP A 265 15.43 1.16 -11.05
C ASP A 265 15.06 2.60 -10.68
N VAL A 266 16.02 3.41 -10.19
CA VAL A 266 15.82 4.85 -9.86
C VAL A 266 16.36 5.80 -10.94
N VAL A 267 16.80 5.26 -12.09
CA VAL A 267 17.35 6.06 -13.20
C VAL A 267 16.42 7.19 -13.66
N GLU A 268 15.10 6.98 -13.56
CA GLU A 268 14.08 7.96 -13.94
C GLU A 268 14.07 9.18 -13.01
N GLU A 269 14.35 8.97 -11.72
CA GLU A 269 14.41 10.01 -10.69
C GLU A 269 15.76 10.74 -10.68
N ALA A 270 16.83 10.05 -11.09
CA ALA A 270 18.19 10.58 -11.01
C ALA A 270 18.55 11.56 -12.13
N ASP A 271 19.47 12.49 -11.87
CA ASP A 271 20.00 13.45 -12.86
C ASP A 271 20.92 12.79 -13.92
N ASP A 272 21.28 13.56 -14.95
CA ASP A 272 22.10 13.04 -16.05
C ASP A 272 23.53 12.67 -15.61
N ALA A 273 24.08 13.34 -14.59
CA ALA A 273 25.38 13.00 -14.03
C ALA A 273 25.36 11.62 -13.36
N TYR A 274 24.35 11.34 -12.54
CA TYR A 274 24.10 10.03 -11.97
C TYR A 274 23.88 8.98 -13.05
N ARG A 275 23.05 9.27 -14.06
CA ARG A 275 22.76 8.33 -15.14
C ARG A 275 24.01 7.90 -15.89
N ALA A 276 24.90 8.85 -16.18
CA ALA A 276 26.18 8.58 -16.83
C ALA A 276 27.08 7.71 -15.93
N GLU A 277 27.21 8.06 -14.65
CA GLU A 277 28.04 7.32 -13.69
C GLU A 277 27.49 5.90 -13.44
N LEU A 278 26.18 5.73 -13.31
CA LEU A 278 25.51 4.43 -13.23
C LEU A 278 25.88 3.56 -14.43
N CYS A 279 25.76 4.09 -15.65
CA CYS A 279 26.10 3.34 -16.86
C CYS A 279 27.57 2.91 -16.86
N ARG A 280 28.48 3.77 -16.39
CA ARG A 280 29.91 3.45 -16.26
C ARG A 280 30.15 2.34 -15.24
N LEU A 281 29.65 2.50 -14.01
CA LEU A 281 29.84 1.53 -12.93
C LEU A 281 29.21 0.17 -13.26
N VAL A 282 28.01 0.15 -13.85
CA VAL A 282 27.35 -1.08 -14.29
C VAL A 282 28.16 -1.77 -15.39
N ARG A 283 28.72 -1.02 -16.35
CA ARG A 283 29.56 -1.57 -17.41
C ARG A 283 30.81 -2.25 -16.84
N ASP A 284 31.46 -1.61 -15.87
CA ASP A 284 32.66 -2.16 -15.22
C ASP A 284 32.32 -3.39 -14.38
N HIS A 285 31.24 -3.35 -13.61
CA HIS A 285 30.77 -4.50 -12.84
C HIS A 285 30.43 -5.71 -13.73
N VAL A 286 29.65 -5.51 -14.80
CA VAL A 286 29.24 -6.59 -15.72
C VAL A 286 30.42 -7.27 -16.42
N ARG A 287 31.53 -6.55 -16.66
CA ARG A 287 32.76 -7.14 -17.23
C ARG A 287 33.42 -8.16 -16.31
N GLY A 288 33.28 -8.00 -14.98
CA GLY A 288 33.84 -8.90 -13.97
C GLY A 288 32.97 -10.10 -13.60
N VAL A 289 31.76 -10.19 -14.18
CA VAL A 289 30.79 -11.25 -13.87
C VAL A 289 30.72 -12.29 -14.99
N ASN A 290 30.51 -13.55 -14.63
CA ASN A 290 30.34 -14.65 -15.59
C ASN A 290 29.17 -14.33 -16.57
N PRO A 291 29.42 -14.21 -17.88
CA PRO A 291 28.39 -13.82 -18.86
C PRO A 291 27.19 -14.78 -18.93
N ARG A 292 27.33 -16.03 -18.46
CA ARG A 292 26.23 -17.00 -18.43
C ARG A 292 25.16 -16.62 -17.41
N LEU A 293 25.49 -15.87 -16.35
CA LEU A 293 24.53 -15.46 -15.32
C LEU A 293 23.49 -14.49 -15.87
N MET A 294 23.85 -13.66 -16.85
CA MET A 294 22.89 -12.76 -17.50
C MET A 294 21.70 -13.51 -18.09
N ARG A 295 21.91 -14.71 -18.65
CA ARG A 295 20.83 -15.53 -19.22
C ARG A 295 19.85 -16.08 -18.18
N ARG A 296 20.23 -16.09 -16.90
CA ARG A 296 19.37 -16.51 -15.79
C ARG A 296 18.48 -15.36 -15.28
N LEU A 297 18.77 -14.13 -15.68
CA LEU A 297 17.96 -12.96 -15.34
C LEU A 297 16.73 -12.87 -16.26
N PRO A 298 15.59 -12.38 -15.76
CA PRO A 298 14.44 -12.03 -16.59
C PRO A 298 14.81 -11.12 -17.76
N ALA A 299 14.14 -11.29 -18.91
CA ALA A 299 14.41 -10.55 -20.16
C ALA A 299 14.47 -9.04 -19.96
N LEU A 300 13.57 -8.50 -19.15
CA LEU A 300 13.51 -7.07 -18.87
C LEU A 300 14.73 -6.56 -18.08
N LYS A 301 15.24 -7.33 -17.12
CA LYS A 301 16.50 -7.02 -16.42
C LYS A 301 17.70 -7.12 -17.36
N ARG A 302 17.73 -8.13 -18.24
CA ARG A 302 18.76 -8.25 -19.29
C ARG A 302 18.78 -7.03 -20.21
N LEU A 303 17.59 -6.54 -20.61
CA LEU A 303 17.45 -5.34 -21.43
C LEU A 303 18.03 -4.12 -20.71
N LYS A 304 17.67 -3.90 -19.44
CA LYS A 304 18.22 -2.80 -18.64
C LYS A 304 19.74 -2.84 -18.52
N TYR A 305 20.31 -4.00 -18.20
CA TYR A 305 21.76 -4.17 -18.18
C TYR A 305 22.40 -3.88 -19.53
N ARG A 306 21.76 -4.31 -20.64
CA ARG A 306 22.27 -4.04 -21.98
C ARG A 306 22.26 -2.54 -22.29
N LEU A 307 21.19 -1.83 -21.96
CA LEU A 307 21.09 -0.38 -22.19
C LEU A 307 22.11 0.40 -21.33
N ALA A 308 22.23 0.05 -20.04
CA ALA A 308 23.25 0.62 -19.16
C ALA A 308 24.67 0.36 -19.67
N TYR A 309 24.96 -0.88 -20.11
CA TYR A 309 26.25 -1.24 -20.69
C TYR A 309 26.58 -0.39 -21.94
N LEU A 310 25.57 -0.11 -22.78
CA LEU A 310 25.70 0.73 -23.98
C LEU A 310 25.74 2.24 -23.66
N GLY A 311 25.49 2.66 -22.42
CA GLY A 311 25.37 4.08 -22.05
C GLY A 311 24.08 4.76 -22.51
N ARG A 312 23.06 3.98 -22.87
CA ARG A 312 21.76 4.48 -23.37
C ARG A 312 20.80 4.78 -22.24
N HIS A 313 21.13 5.75 -21.39
CA HIS A 313 20.35 6.06 -20.18
C HIS A 313 18.95 6.60 -20.48
N ALA A 314 18.75 7.38 -21.54
CA ALA A 314 17.42 7.86 -21.94
C ALA A 314 16.47 6.69 -22.29
N ASP A 315 16.99 5.66 -22.98
CA ASP A 315 16.24 4.45 -23.28
C ASP A 315 15.98 3.60 -22.04
N LEU A 316 16.88 3.64 -21.06
CA LEU A 316 16.68 2.99 -19.76
C LEU A 316 15.51 3.64 -18.99
N VAL A 317 15.37 4.97 -19.05
CA VAL A 317 14.21 5.71 -18.53
C VAL A 317 12.93 5.25 -19.26
N ALA A 318 12.94 5.13 -20.58
CA ALA A 318 11.80 4.61 -21.35
C ALA A 318 11.43 3.16 -20.98
N VAL A 319 12.42 2.30 -20.69
CA VAL A 319 12.14 0.94 -20.17
C VAL A 319 11.47 1.00 -18.80
N ARG A 320 11.89 1.90 -17.90
CA ARG A 320 11.26 2.08 -16.59
C ARG A 320 9.81 2.55 -16.69
N GLU A 321 9.55 3.47 -17.60
CA GLU A 321 8.19 3.87 -17.94
C GLU A 321 7.37 2.68 -18.46
N TYR A 322 7.95 1.85 -19.34
CA TYR A 322 7.33 0.60 -19.81
C TYR A 322 7.05 -0.39 -18.67
N GLU A 323 7.91 -0.52 -17.66
CA GLU A 323 7.62 -1.43 -16.54
C GLU A 323 6.42 -0.96 -15.71
N ARG A 324 6.30 0.35 -15.50
CA ARG A 324 5.21 0.96 -14.73
C ARG A 324 3.88 0.87 -15.48
N THR A 325 3.89 1.19 -16.78
CA THR A 325 2.68 1.30 -17.61
C THR A 325 2.32 -0.01 -18.33
N GLY A 326 3.32 -0.78 -18.73
CA GLY A 326 3.22 -1.90 -19.67
C GLY A 326 3.11 -1.46 -21.14
N LEU A 327 3.34 -0.17 -21.44
CA LEU A 327 3.21 0.43 -22.77
C LEU A 327 4.58 0.89 -23.32
N PRO A 328 4.85 0.73 -24.63
CA PRO A 328 4.00 0.11 -25.64
C PRO A 328 3.84 -1.40 -25.41
N ALA A 329 2.62 -1.91 -25.54
CA ALA A 329 2.31 -3.28 -25.17
C ALA A 329 2.63 -4.26 -26.31
N GLY A 330 3.84 -4.82 -26.29
CA GLY A 330 4.25 -5.87 -27.23
C GLY A 330 3.86 -7.28 -26.76
N ARG A 331 3.33 -8.08 -27.69
CA ARG A 331 3.09 -9.52 -27.44
C ARG A 331 4.39 -10.31 -27.60
N PRO A 332 4.59 -11.39 -26.81
CA PRO A 332 5.66 -12.33 -27.10
C PRO A 332 5.49 -12.97 -28.49
N GLU A 333 6.62 -13.21 -29.16
CA GLU A 333 6.64 -13.88 -30.46
C GLU A 333 7.32 -15.23 -30.36
N ARG A 334 6.80 -16.18 -31.12
CA ARG A 334 7.36 -17.52 -31.29
C ARG A 334 8.24 -17.56 -32.55
N ARG A 335 9.49 -18.02 -32.42
CA ARG A 335 10.42 -18.21 -33.56
C ARG A 335 11.05 -19.61 -33.55
N GLY A 336 11.53 -20.05 -34.71
CA GLY A 336 12.22 -21.33 -34.91
C GLY A 336 11.29 -22.48 -35.30
N LEU A 337 11.72 -23.29 -36.28
CA LEU A 337 10.94 -24.41 -36.81
C LEU A 337 11.05 -25.68 -35.94
N LEU A 338 12.29 -26.10 -35.60
CA LEU A 338 12.58 -27.33 -34.85
C LEU A 338 12.70 -27.12 -33.33
N ARG A 339 13.35 -26.04 -32.90
CA ARG A 339 13.44 -25.61 -31.48
C ARG A 339 12.70 -24.30 -31.32
N ARG A 340 11.39 -24.39 -31.08
CA ARG A 340 10.52 -23.22 -30.88
C ARG A 340 10.94 -22.46 -29.63
N ARG A 341 11.34 -21.20 -29.79
CA ARG A 341 11.69 -20.26 -28.71
C ARG A 341 10.71 -19.12 -28.67
N TRP A 342 10.57 -18.52 -27.50
CA TRP A 342 9.68 -17.41 -27.21
C TRP A 342 10.47 -16.18 -26.83
N TYR A 343 10.12 -15.04 -27.42
CA TYR A 343 10.82 -13.80 -27.18
C TYR A 343 9.81 -12.74 -26.69
N ALA A 344 10.11 -11.98 -25.63
CA ALA A 344 9.26 -10.94 -25.05
C ALA A 344 9.12 -9.70 -25.93
N GLY A 345 7.91 -9.14 -26.00
CA GLY A 345 7.61 -7.88 -26.69
C GLY A 345 7.99 -6.64 -25.88
N HIS A 346 9.19 -6.61 -25.30
CA HIS A 346 9.71 -5.43 -24.61
C HIS A 346 10.17 -4.35 -25.62
N PRO A 347 10.31 -3.07 -25.20
CA PRO A 347 10.80 -1.98 -26.04
C PRO A 347 12.17 -2.26 -26.68
N PHE A 348 12.48 -1.53 -27.76
CA PHE A 348 13.74 -1.61 -28.51
C PHE A 348 14.05 -2.96 -29.17
N ARG A 349 13.04 -3.84 -29.31
CA ARG A 349 13.17 -5.03 -30.14
C ARG A 349 13.40 -4.62 -31.60
N GLY A 350 14.32 -5.32 -32.27
CA GLY A 350 14.70 -5.06 -33.66
C GLY A 350 15.82 -4.04 -33.80
N ASP A 351 16.23 -3.40 -32.69
CA ASP A 351 17.43 -2.58 -32.65
C ASP A 351 18.69 -3.44 -32.86
N PRO A 352 19.52 -3.18 -33.88
CA PRO A 352 20.73 -3.96 -34.16
C PRO A 352 21.73 -4.02 -33.00
N ALA A 353 21.72 -3.04 -32.10
CA ALA A 353 22.60 -2.99 -30.94
C ALA A 353 22.11 -3.89 -29.79
N ILE A 354 20.88 -4.43 -29.86
CA ILE A 354 20.28 -5.26 -28.81
C ILE A 354 19.96 -6.65 -29.37
N PRO A 355 20.77 -7.67 -29.06
CA PRO A 355 20.56 -9.02 -29.60
C PRO A 355 19.22 -9.63 -29.19
N ASP A 356 18.60 -10.40 -30.09
CA ASP A 356 17.35 -11.14 -29.82
C ASP A 356 17.43 -12.03 -28.57
N SER A 357 18.61 -12.55 -28.25
CA SER A 357 18.84 -13.38 -27.07
C SER A 357 18.57 -12.67 -25.74
N ILE A 358 18.52 -11.33 -25.71
CA ILE A 358 18.10 -10.54 -24.55
C ILE A 358 16.60 -10.72 -24.27
N TYR A 359 15.81 -10.91 -25.32
CA TYR A 359 14.36 -11.02 -25.23
C TYR A 359 13.88 -12.47 -25.06
N ASP A 360 14.75 -13.48 -25.13
CA ASP A 360 14.35 -14.90 -25.05
C ASP A 360 13.78 -15.27 -23.67
N ILE A 361 12.46 -15.46 -23.58
CA ILE A 361 11.72 -15.82 -22.38
C ILE A 361 11.32 -17.29 -22.33
N THR A 362 11.87 -18.14 -23.21
CA THR A 362 11.48 -19.55 -23.32
C THR A 362 11.51 -20.26 -21.96
N ASP A 363 12.59 -20.03 -21.20
CA ASP A 363 12.79 -20.61 -19.87
C ASP A 363 12.13 -19.79 -18.74
N GLU A 364 11.48 -18.67 -19.06
CA GLU A 364 10.73 -17.83 -18.12
C GLU A 364 9.23 -18.13 -18.12
N LEU A 365 8.71 -18.74 -19.19
CA LEU A 365 7.29 -19.11 -19.28
C LEU A 365 6.91 -20.06 -18.14
N ARG A 366 5.85 -19.72 -17.41
CA ARG A 366 5.29 -20.55 -16.33
C ARG A 366 3.79 -20.61 -16.48
N LEU A 367 3.17 -21.69 -16.00
CA LEU A 367 1.72 -21.74 -15.89
C LEU A 367 1.29 -21.00 -14.62
N ASP A 368 0.34 -20.08 -14.73
CA ASP A 368 -0.44 -19.58 -13.60
C ASP A 368 -1.78 -20.33 -13.60
N ALA A 369 -2.14 -20.89 -12.46
CA ALA A 369 -3.37 -21.64 -12.30
C ALA A 369 -3.88 -21.58 -10.87
N LYS A 370 -5.17 -21.30 -10.71
CA LYS A 370 -5.85 -21.18 -9.41
C LYS A 370 -7.25 -21.79 -9.45
N ILE A 371 -7.70 -22.25 -8.30
CA ILE A 371 -9.12 -22.54 -8.04
C ILE A 371 -9.76 -21.25 -7.54
N ASP A 372 -10.79 -20.77 -8.22
CA ASP A 372 -11.48 -19.52 -7.89
C ASP A 372 -12.59 -19.75 -6.89
N THR A 373 -13.42 -20.77 -7.12
CA THR A 373 -14.50 -21.18 -6.22
C THR A 373 -14.55 -22.69 -6.04
N VAL A 374 -15.07 -23.11 -4.89
CA VAL A 374 -15.37 -24.49 -4.55
C VAL A 374 -16.79 -24.52 -4.01
N ALA A 375 -17.65 -25.32 -4.61
CA ALA A 375 -19.05 -25.45 -4.21
C ALA A 375 -19.46 -26.92 -4.15
N TRP A 376 -20.43 -27.22 -3.27
CA TRP A 376 -21.06 -28.54 -3.21
C TRP A 376 -22.40 -28.50 -3.94
N ALA A 377 -22.61 -29.45 -4.85
CA ALA A 377 -23.88 -29.69 -5.52
C ALA A 377 -24.38 -31.09 -5.10
N GLY A 378 -25.14 -31.15 -4.02
CA GLY A 378 -25.39 -32.42 -3.32
C GLY A 378 -24.10 -32.97 -2.75
N ASP A 379 -23.74 -34.19 -3.13
CA ASP A 379 -22.49 -34.86 -2.74
C ASP A 379 -21.36 -34.73 -3.77
N GLU A 380 -21.61 -34.05 -4.90
CA GLU A 380 -20.58 -33.71 -5.88
C GLU A 380 -19.92 -32.38 -5.55
N LEU A 381 -18.64 -32.29 -5.85
CA LEU A 381 -17.80 -31.11 -5.65
C LEU A 381 -17.58 -30.40 -6.99
N GLU A 382 -18.08 -29.18 -7.14
CA GLU A 382 -17.80 -28.33 -8.30
C GLU A 382 -16.61 -27.41 -8.01
N LEU A 383 -15.60 -27.49 -8.87
CA LEU A 383 -14.42 -26.63 -8.84
C LEU A 383 -14.44 -25.72 -10.06
N THR A 384 -14.43 -24.42 -9.83
CA THR A 384 -14.17 -23.44 -10.90
C THR A 384 -12.78 -22.82 -10.70
N GLY A 385 -12.12 -22.49 -11.79
CA GLY A 385 -10.79 -21.91 -11.73
C GLY A 385 -10.36 -21.35 -13.08
N HIS A 386 -9.13 -20.87 -13.13
CA HIS A 386 -8.51 -20.40 -14.35
C HIS A 386 -7.07 -20.91 -14.48
N ALA A 387 -6.61 -21.06 -15.72
CA ALA A 387 -5.23 -21.41 -16.02
C ALA A 387 -4.76 -20.74 -17.32
N TYR A 388 -3.60 -20.09 -17.28
CA TYR A 388 -3.00 -19.41 -18.42
C TYR A 388 -1.48 -19.32 -18.28
N VAL A 389 -0.77 -19.03 -19.37
CA VAL A 389 0.67 -18.73 -19.36
C VAL A 389 0.81 -17.21 -19.48
N PRO A 390 1.38 -16.50 -18.49
CA PRO A 390 1.59 -15.05 -18.56
C PRO A 390 2.30 -14.64 -19.87
N GLY A 391 1.85 -13.53 -20.47
CA GLY A 391 2.29 -13.09 -21.79
C GLY A 391 1.64 -13.78 -23.00
N LEU A 392 0.99 -14.95 -22.85
CA LEU A 392 0.36 -15.65 -24.00
C LEU A 392 -1.17 -15.50 -23.99
N PRO A 393 -1.82 -15.14 -25.11
CA PRO A 393 -3.26 -14.92 -25.13
C PRO A 393 -4.03 -16.23 -24.97
N MET A 394 -5.12 -16.20 -24.19
CA MET A 394 -6.06 -17.31 -24.08
C MET A 394 -7.26 -17.05 -24.98
N THR A 395 -7.28 -17.70 -26.14
CA THR A 395 -8.37 -17.61 -27.12
C THR A 395 -9.38 -18.76 -26.94
N PRO A 396 -10.56 -18.71 -27.60
CA PRO A 396 -11.49 -19.84 -27.61
C PRO A 396 -10.87 -21.17 -28.10
N ALA A 397 -9.85 -21.09 -28.97
CA ALA A 397 -9.15 -22.25 -29.51
C ALA A 397 -8.10 -22.87 -28.56
N ALA A 398 -7.72 -22.17 -27.48
CA ALA A 398 -6.85 -22.75 -26.46
C ALA A 398 -7.52 -23.96 -25.81
N ARG A 399 -6.75 -24.90 -25.26
CA ARG A 399 -7.28 -26.10 -24.58
C ARG A 399 -6.81 -26.17 -23.13
N ILE A 400 -7.74 -26.51 -22.25
CA ILE A 400 -7.49 -26.75 -20.82
C ILE A 400 -7.92 -28.19 -20.51
N ASP A 401 -7.02 -28.99 -19.93
CA ASP A 401 -7.34 -30.31 -19.37
C ASP A 401 -7.08 -30.27 -17.86
N VAL A 402 -7.97 -30.86 -17.06
CA VAL A 402 -7.85 -30.96 -15.59
C VAL A 402 -7.95 -32.42 -15.17
N TRP A 403 -7.16 -32.82 -14.17
CA TRP A 403 -7.21 -34.16 -13.58
C TRP A 403 -6.83 -34.13 -12.11
N LEU A 404 -7.24 -35.18 -11.38
CA LEU A 404 -6.78 -35.46 -10.03
C LEU A 404 -5.64 -36.48 -10.08
N GLU A 405 -4.62 -36.31 -9.25
CA GLU A 405 -3.51 -37.26 -9.11
C GLU A 405 -3.33 -37.69 -7.64
N HIS A 406 -3.49 -38.98 -7.38
CA HIS A 406 -3.36 -39.54 -6.03
C HIS A 406 -1.90 -39.53 -5.56
N THR A 407 -1.63 -38.91 -4.41
CA THR A 407 -0.26 -38.65 -3.90
C THR A 407 0.57 -39.89 -3.61
N LEU A 408 -0.05 -41.01 -3.22
CA LEU A 408 0.69 -42.24 -2.90
C LEU A 408 0.79 -43.23 -4.08
N SER A 409 -0.26 -43.35 -4.90
CA SER A 409 -0.29 -44.35 -5.98
C SER A 409 -0.01 -43.78 -7.38
N GLY A 410 0.01 -42.45 -7.53
CA GLY A 410 0.14 -41.79 -8.83
C GLY A 410 -1.07 -41.96 -9.74
N ARG A 411 -2.16 -42.61 -9.30
CA ARG A 411 -3.37 -42.81 -10.10
C ARG A 411 -3.94 -41.47 -10.54
N ARG A 412 -4.20 -41.32 -11.84
CA ARG A 412 -4.79 -40.12 -12.44
C ARG A 412 -6.25 -40.34 -12.79
N VAL A 413 -7.10 -39.38 -12.42
CA VAL A 413 -8.52 -39.35 -12.79
C VAL A 413 -8.77 -38.07 -13.57
N LYS A 414 -8.97 -38.21 -14.88
CA LYS A 414 -9.24 -37.07 -15.76
C LYS A 414 -10.67 -36.59 -15.55
N LEU A 415 -10.85 -35.27 -15.47
CA LEU A 415 -12.16 -34.65 -15.26
C LEU A 415 -12.67 -34.03 -16.57
N PRO A 416 -13.97 -34.17 -16.90
CA PRO A 416 -14.59 -33.40 -17.98
C PRO A 416 -14.53 -31.90 -17.67
N VAL A 417 -13.99 -31.10 -18.61
CA VAL A 417 -13.82 -29.66 -18.45
C VAL A 417 -14.91 -28.91 -19.22
N ARG A 418 -15.67 -28.07 -18.52
CA ARG A 418 -16.49 -27.02 -19.13
C ARG A 418 -15.70 -25.72 -19.16
N ARG A 419 -15.61 -25.05 -20.30
CA ARG A 419 -14.92 -23.75 -20.41
C ARG A 419 -15.83 -22.63 -19.96
N VAL A 420 -15.26 -21.67 -19.22
CA VAL A 420 -15.98 -20.52 -18.67
C VAL A 420 -15.22 -19.24 -19.04
N ARG A 421 -15.95 -18.18 -19.40
CA ARG A 421 -15.33 -16.86 -19.60
C ARG A 421 -15.10 -16.19 -18.25
N VAL A 422 -13.91 -15.61 -18.08
CA VAL A 422 -13.43 -15.04 -16.82
C VAL A 422 -12.72 -13.69 -17.07
N PRO A 423 -13.40 -12.66 -17.61
CA PRO A 423 -12.77 -11.36 -17.92
C PRO A 423 -12.15 -10.67 -16.69
N GLN A 424 -12.65 -10.97 -15.49
CA GLN A 424 -12.06 -10.54 -14.24
C GLN A 424 -10.60 -11.01 -14.07
N VAL A 425 -10.20 -12.13 -14.67
CA VAL A 425 -8.80 -12.62 -14.66
C VAL A 425 -7.92 -11.75 -15.54
N THR A 426 -8.41 -11.33 -16.71
CA THR A 426 -7.71 -10.36 -17.57
C THR A 426 -7.50 -9.05 -16.83
N ALA A 427 -8.56 -8.51 -16.22
CA ALA A 427 -8.49 -7.28 -15.44
C ALA A 427 -7.49 -7.39 -14.27
N ALA A 428 -7.54 -8.48 -13.52
CA ALA A 428 -6.66 -8.72 -12.36
C ALA A 428 -5.20 -9.02 -12.75
N SER A 429 -4.93 -9.48 -13.97
CA SER A 429 -3.57 -9.78 -14.43
C SER A 429 -2.67 -8.54 -14.54
N GLY A 430 -3.27 -7.36 -14.70
CA GLY A 430 -2.57 -6.09 -14.92
C GLY A 430 -1.80 -6.01 -16.24
N GLN A 431 -1.86 -7.03 -17.11
CA GLN A 431 -1.12 -7.04 -18.37
C GLN A 431 -1.92 -6.31 -19.46
N PRO A 432 -1.33 -5.31 -20.15
CA PRO A 432 -2.00 -4.63 -21.25
C PRO A 432 -1.94 -5.42 -22.57
N ALA A 433 -0.98 -6.33 -22.76
CA ALA A 433 -0.68 -6.91 -24.08
C ALA A 433 -1.67 -7.98 -24.56
N VAL A 434 -2.21 -8.81 -23.66
CA VAL A 434 -2.98 -10.02 -23.97
C VAL A 434 -4.21 -10.16 -23.07
N SER A 435 -5.23 -10.86 -23.59
CA SER A 435 -6.45 -11.22 -22.84
C SER A 435 -6.39 -12.66 -22.33
N TYR A 436 -6.96 -12.86 -21.15
CA TYR A 436 -7.15 -14.13 -20.47
C TYR A 436 -8.62 -14.51 -20.29
N ASP A 437 -9.53 -13.86 -21.01
CA ASP A 437 -10.98 -14.05 -20.80
C ASP A 437 -11.39 -15.50 -21.00
N HIS A 438 -10.68 -16.27 -21.83
CA HIS A 438 -10.96 -17.69 -22.04
C HIS A 438 -10.09 -18.63 -21.18
N SER A 439 -9.44 -18.15 -20.12
CA SER A 439 -8.60 -18.99 -19.24
C SER A 439 -9.41 -19.85 -18.25
N GLY A 440 -10.73 -19.65 -18.15
CA GLY A 440 -11.59 -20.28 -17.15
C GLY A 440 -11.99 -21.72 -17.47
N PHE A 441 -12.13 -22.51 -16.41
CA PHE A 441 -12.61 -23.89 -16.42
C PHE A 441 -13.55 -24.16 -15.24
N ALA A 442 -14.45 -25.12 -15.43
CA ALA A 442 -15.26 -25.72 -14.39
C ALA A 442 -15.22 -27.24 -14.54
N VAL A 443 -15.07 -27.94 -13.42
CA VAL A 443 -15.05 -29.41 -13.34
C VAL A 443 -15.89 -29.89 -12.16
N ARG A 444 -16.48 -31.07 -12.30
CA ARG A 444 -17.14 -31.77 -11.20
C ARG A 444 -16.33 -32.97 -10.77
N VAL A 445 -16.26 -33.18 -9.46
CA VAL A 445 -15.59 -34.30 -8.83
C VAL A 445 -16.64 -35.04 -8.01
N ASP A 446 -16.89 -36.30 -8.34
CA ASP A 446 -17.60 -37.22 -7.47
C ASP A 446 -16.61 -37.85 -6.47
N PRO A 447 -16.68 -37.51 -5.16
CA PRO A 447 -15.80 -38.10 -4.16
C PRO A 447 -15.99 -39.62 -4.02
N ALA A 448 -17.17 -40.15 -4.34
CA ALA A 448 -17.46 -41.58 -4.22
C ALA A 448 -16.65 -42.41 -5.23
N ALA A 449 -16.46 -41.89 -6.45
CA ALA A 449 -15.64 -42.49 -7.50
C ALA A 449 -14.13 -42.61 -7.14
N LEU A 450 -13.65 -41.82 -6.17
CA LEU A 450 -12.24 -41.82 -5.74
C LEU A 450 -11.91 -42.90 -4.69
N ARG A 451 -12.93 -43.57 -4.12
CA ARG A 451 -12.77 -44.58 -3.05
C ARG A 451 -12.15 -45.89 -3.51
N GLY A 452 -12.16 -46.18 -4.81
CA GLY A 452 -11.59 -47.41 -5.40
C GLY A 452 -10.05 -47.49 -5.40
N VAL A 453 -9.37 -46.64 -4.63
CA VAL A 453 -7.91 -46.60 -4.52
C VAL A 453 -7.49 -47.02 -3.10
N PRO A 454 -6.53 -47.96 -2.95
CA PRO A 454 -6.00 -48.30 -1.64
C PRO A 454 -5.48 -47.06 -0.90
N LYS A 455 -5.74 -46.99 0.41
CA LYS A 455 -5.36 -45.87 1.29
C LYS A 455 -5.97 -44.51 0.88
N TRP A 456 -7.12 -44.48 0.21
CA TRP A 456 -7.81 -43.22 -0.18
C TRP A 456 -8.11 -42.24 0.97
N ARG A 457 -8.23 -42.73 2.22
CA ARG A 457 -8.39 -41.89 3.42
C ARG A 457 -7.08 -41.35 4.01
N GLY A 458 -5.94 -41.88 3.58
CA GLY A 458 -4.61 -41.56 4.11
C GLY A 458 -3.74 -40.74 3.17
N ALA A 459 -4.25 -40.38 1.99
CA ALA A 459 -3.54 -39.69 0.93
C ALA A 459 -4.39 -38.60 0.31
N ASP A 460 -3.73 -37.57 -0.20
CA ASP A 460 -4.37 -36.44 -0.86
C ASP A 460 -4.44 -36.64 -2.37
N TRP A 461 -5.39 -35.99 -3.02
CA TRP A 461 -5.51 -35.95 -4.48
C TRP A 461 -5.13 -34.55 -4.98
N LYS A 462 -4.00 -34.45 -5.68
CA LYS A 462 -3.53 -33.20 -6.27
C LYS A 462 -4.48 -32.76 -7.39
N VAL A 463 -4.89 -31.51 -7.40
CA VAL A 463 -5.61 -30.92 -8.53
C VAL A 463 -4.58 -30.43 -9.55
N CYS A 464 -4.56 -31.04 -10.73
CA CYS A 464 -3.59 -30.76 -11.78
C CYS A 464 -4.27 -30.21 -13.03
N VAL A 465 -3.57 -29.33 -13.75
CA VAL A 465 -4.08 -28.68 -14.96
C VAL A 465 -3.01 -28.62 -16.03
N ALA A 466 -3.43 -28.69 -17.29
CA ALA A 466 -2.61 -28.45 -18.47
C ALA A 466 -3.25 -27.43 -19.39
N VAL A 467 -2.46 -26.48 -19.87
CA VAL A 467 -2.85 -25.50 -20.89
C VAL A 467 -2.10 -25.79 -22.18
N ARG A 468 -2.84 -25.78 -23.29
CA ARG A 468 -2.29 -25.70 -24.65
C ARG A 468 -2.78 -24.41 -25.29
N ALA A 469 -1.88 -23.44 -25.46
CA ALA A 469 -2.16 -22.14 -26.06
C ALA A 469 -0.97 -21.71 -26.92
N ASP A 470 -1.26 -21.21 -28.12
CA ASP A 470 -0.27 -20.67 -29.07
C ASP A 470 0.95 -21.59 -29.35
N GLY A 471 0.73 -22.92 -29.34
CA GLY A 471 1.78 -23.93 -29.53
C GLY A 471 2.68 -24.18 -28.33
N VAL A 472 2.40 -23.58 -27.17
CA VAL A 472 2.97 -23.97 -25.87
C VAL A 472 2.04 -24.98 -25.20
N ARG A 473 2.64 -26.02 -24.61
CA ARG A 473 1.97 -26.95 -23.72
C ARG A 473 2.66 -26.92 -22.36
N MET A 474 1.93 -26.54 -21.33
CA MET A 474 2.42 -26.56 -19.95
C MET A 474 1.44 -27.27 -19.05
N SER A 475 1.95 -27.94 -18.02
CA SER A 475 1.15 -28.61 -17.01
C SER A 475 1.80 -28.52 -15.65
N GLN A 476 0.99 -28.38 -14.61
CA GLN A 476 1.44 -28.40 -13.21
C GLN A 476 0.26 -28.75 -12.29
N GLN A 477 0.57 -28.99 -11.01
CA GLN A 477 -0.42 -28.88 -9.95
C GLN A 477 -0.90 -27.42 -9.85
N VAL A 478 -2.20 -27.23 -9.63
CA VAL A 478 -2.79 -25.91 -9.34
C VAL A 478 -2.17 -25.39 -8.04
N ARG A 479 -1.57 -24.20 -8.06
CA ARG A 479 -0.69 -23.75 -6.97
C ARG A 479 -1.42 -23.04 -5.83
N GLY A 480 -2.65 -22.59 -6.03
CA GLY A 480 -3.38 -21.88 -4.98
C GLY A 480 -4.86 -21.68 -5.25
N CYS A 481 -5.50 -21.08 -4.27
CA CYS A 481 -6.91 -20.72 -4.29
C CYS A 481 -7.09 -19.20 -4.30
N GLY A 482 -8.08 -18.72 -5.05
CA GLY A 482 -8.64 -17.39 -4.92
C GLY A 482 -9.29 -17.19 -3.54
N PRO A 483 -9.61 -15.95 -3.14
CA PRO A 483 -10.06 -15.63 -1.78
C PRO A 483 -11.27 -16.46 -1.31
N ALA A 484 -12.28 -16.67 -2.15
CA ALA A 484 -13.44 -17.50 -1.81
C ALA A 484 -13.06 -18.99 -1.62
N ALA A 485 -12.18 -19.52 -2.48
CA ALA A 485 -11.68 -20.89 -2.39
C ALA A 485 -10.60 -21.09 -1.30
N GLN A 486 -10.25 -20.08 -0.50
CA GLN A 486 -9.36 -20.26 0.66
C GLN A 486 -10.10 -20.74 1.90
N TRP A 487 -11.41 -20.49 1.98
CA TRP A 487 -12.27 -20.78 3.14
C TRP A 487 -13.37 -21.76 2.74
N THR A 488 -13.00 -22.86 2.09
CA THR A 488 -13.97 -23.79 1.51
C THR A 488 -14.70 -24.60 2.57
N PRO A 489 -16.03 -24.77 2.44
CA PRO A 489 -16.77 -25.67 3.30
C PRO A 489 -16.34 -27.12 3.05
N TYR A 490 -16.12 -27.87 4.12
CA TYR A 490 -15.97 -29.31 4.04
C TYR A 490 -17.34 -30.00 4.11
N ARG A 491 -17.43 -31.24 3.65
CA ARG A 491 -18.58 -32.13 3.93
C ARG A 491 -18.10 -33.40 4.62
N HIS A 492 -18.91 -33.91 5.54
CA HIS A 492 -18.77 -35.26 6.05
C HIS A 492 -19.58 -36.21 5.16
N LEU A 493 -18.87 -37.11 4.48
CA LEU A 493 -19.42 -38.17 3.63
C LEU A 493 -18.99 -39.54 4.18
N PHE A 494 -19.63 -40.62 3.73
CA PHE A 494 -19.16 -42.00 3.95
C PHE A 494 -18.86 -42.35 5.43
N GLU A 495 -19.81 -42.12 6.34
CA GLU A 495 -19.67 -42.39 7.79
C GLU A 495 -18.60 -41.53 8.48
N GLY A 496 -18.70 -40.22 8.29
CA GLY A 496 -17.88 -39.23 9.00
C GLY A 496 -16.50 -38.97 8.39
N VAL A 497 -16.24 -39.41 7.15
CA VAL A 497 -15.06 -38.98 6.39
C VAL A 497 -15.28 -37.55 5.88
N ARG A 498 -14.47 -36.63 6.38
CA ARG A 498 -14.40 -35.26 5.90
C ARG A 498 -13.72 -35.21 4.53
N VAL A 499 -14.39 -34.58 3.58
CA VAL A 499 -13.87 -34.22 2.26
C VAL A 499 -13.75 -32.70 2.17
N GLN A 500 -12.58 -32.21 1.80
CA GLN A 500 -12.31 -30.77 1.69
C GLN A 500 -11.29 -30.48 0.60
N VAL A 501 -11.42 -29.31 -0.06
CA VAL A 501 -10.39 -28.75 -0.94
C VAL A 501 -9.52 -27.81 -0.13
N VAL A 502 -8.23 -28.10 -0.02
CA VAL A 502 -7.32 -27.28 0.79
C VAL A 502 -6.04 -26.94 0.02
N PRO A 503 -5.44 -25.76 0.26
CA PRO A 503 -4.05 -25.53 -0.10
C PRO A 503 -3.15 -26.39 0.81
N ALA A 504 -2.30 -27.21 0.20
CA ALA A 504 -1.28 -28.05 0.84
C ALA A 504 0.10 -27.77 0.21
N ASP A 505 1.19 -28.22 0.83
CA ASP A 505 2.56 -27.94 0.40
C ASP A 505 2.75 -28.14 -1.13
N GLY A 506 2.91 -27.02 -1.85
CA GLY A 506 3.11 -26.99 -3.30
C GLY A 506 1.86 -26.93 -4.19
N GLY A 507 0.63 -26.97 -3.65
CA GLY A 507 -0.59 -26.73 -4.44
C GLY A 507 -1.92 -27.14 -3.80
N VAL A 508 -2.99 -27.11 -4.59
CA VAL A 508 -4.35 -27.44 -4.16
C VAL A 508 -4.59 -28.94 -4.19
N VAL A 509 -5.22 -29.47 -3.15
CA VAL A 509 -5.57 -30.90 -3.04
C VAL A 509 -7.02 -31.10 -2.62
N VAL A 510 -7.62 -32.21 -3.06
CA VAL A 510 -8.83 -32.78 -2.47
C VAL A 510 -8.39 -33.78 -1.40
N ARG A 511 -8.78 -33.51 -0.15
CA ARG A 511 -8.34 -34.20 1.04
C ARG A 511 -9.48 -35.00 1.66
N PHE A 512 -9.19 -36.26 1.98
CA PHE A 512 -10.09 -37.16 2.72
C PHE A 512 -9.48 -37.42 4.09
N ARG A 513 -10.20 -37.14 5.18
CA ARG A 513 -9.75 -37.42 6.55
C ARG A 513 -10.91 -37.94 7.39
N HIS A 514 -10.63 -38.83 8.33
CA HIS A 514 -11.60 -39.29 9.31
C HIS A 514 -11.22 -38.71 10.68
N PRO A 515 -11.86 -37.63 11.14
CA PRO A 515 -11.52 -37.00 12.42
C PRO A 515 -11.72 -37.99 13.56
N ARG A 516 -10.72 -38.07 14.45
CA ARG A 516 -10.77 -38.95 15.63
C ARG A 516 -11.35 -38.27 16.87
N ALA A 517 -11.35 -36.93 16.89
CA ALA A 517 -12.01 -36.11 17.90
C ALA A 517 -12.81 -35.01 17.21
N VAL A 518 -14.06 -34.81 17.61
CA VAL A 518 -14.99 -33.85 17.00
C VAL A 518 -15.72 -33.08 18.10
N ALA A 519 -15.65 -31.76 18.08
CA ALA A 519 -16.47 -30.87 18.89
C ALA A 519 -17.86 -30.78 18.26
N THR A 520 -18.91 -31.06 19.02
CA THR A 520 -20.28 -31.14 18.51
C THR A 520 -21.08 -29.87 18.81
N ASP A 521 -20.90 -29.28 19.98
CA ASP A 521 -21.61 -28.08 20.41
C ASP A 521 -20.90 -27.38 21.59
N VAL A 522 -21.41 -26.23 22.00
CA VAL A 522 -20.94 -25.47 23.16
C VAL A 522 -22.13 -25.07 24.03
N ALA A 523 -22.17 -25.55 25.27
CA ALA A 523 -23.26 -25.26 26.21
C ALA A 523 -22.67 -24.75 27.54
N ASP A 524 -23.21 -23.67 28.07
CA ASP A 524 -22.77 -23.03 29.33
C ASP A 524 -21.24 -22.76 29.38
N GLY A 525 -20.67 -22.32 28.25
CA GLY A 525 -19.24 -22.07 28.10
C GLY A 525 -18.35 -23.33 28.08
N CYS A 526 -18.93 -24.53 28.03
CA CYS A 526 -18.22 -25.80 27.92
C CYS A 526 -18.30 -26.34 26.48
N VAL A 527 -17.15 -26.69 25.91
CA VAL A 527 -17.06 -27.37 24.61
C VAL A 527 -17.38 -28.85 24.83
N ARG A 528 -18.34 -29.38 24.07
CA ARG A 528 -18.74 -30.80 24.10
C ARG A 528 -18.32 -31.50 22.81
N GLY A 529 -18.06 -32.80 22.87
CA GLY A 529 -17.68 -33.56 21.68
C GLY A 529 -17.48 -35.05 21.90
N THR A 530 -17.04 -35.74 20.84
CA THR A 530 -16.74 -37.18 20.88
C THR A 530 -15.28 -37.43 20.50
N VAL A 531 -14.66 -38.44 21.11
CA VAL A 531 -13.29 -38.87 20.77
C VAL A 531 -13.19 -40.39 20.72
N ARG A 532 -12.54 -40.92 19.69
CA ARG A 532 -12.32 -42.36 19.51
C ARG A 532 -11.07 -42.82 20.26
N GLY A 533 -11.21 -43.88 21.05
CA GLY A 533 -10.12 -44.44 21.84
C GLY A 533 -9.85 -43.68 23.14
N ALA A 534 -10.90 -43.07 23.71
CA ALA A 534 -10.88 -42.54 25.08
C ALA A 534 -10.46 -43.64 26.07
N THR A 535 -9.66 -43.26 27.06
CA THR A 535 -9.06 -44.20 28.02
C THR A 535 -9.46 -43.94 29.46
N GLY A 536 -10.14 -42.82 29.75
CA GLY A 536 -10.68 -42.51 31.08
C GLY A 536 -10.07 -41.24 31.70
N PRO A 537 -9.90 -41.19 33.04
CA PRO A 537 -9.76 -39.93 33.80
C PRO A 537 -8.50 -39.08 33.51
N ASP A 538 -7.50 -39.61 32.81
CA ASP A 538 -6.27 -38.88 32.44
C ASP A 538 -6.38 -38.11 31.09
N ASP A 539 -7.50 -38.30 30.39
CA ASP A 539 -7.75 -37.65 29.10
C ASP A 539 -7.92 -36.11 29.30
N ALA A 540 -7.33 -35.30 28.42
CA ALA A 540 -7.28 -33.84 28.57
C ALA A 540 -7.38 -33.10 27.24
N ALA A 541 -7.96 -31.90 27.26
CA ALA A 541 -7.77 -30.91 26.20
C ALA A 541 -6.42 -30.20 26.41
N LEU A 542 -5.64 -30.08 25.33
CA LEU A 542 -4.36 -29.40 25.30
C LEU A 542 -4.48 -28.21 24.36
N LEU A 543 -4.33 -27.02 24.92
CA LEU A 543 -4.45 -25.73 24.24
C LEU A 543 -3.03 -25.21 23.97
N THR A 544 -2.62 -25.14 22.72
CA THR A 544 -1.28 -24.64 22.35
C THR A 544 -1.41 -23.22 21.78
N CYS A 545 -0.84 -22.23 22.47
CA CYS A 545 -0.81 -20.84 22.00
C CYS A 545 0.20 -20.71 20.85
N ARG A 546 -0.25 -20.26 19.67
CA ARG A 546 0.61 -20.15 18.48
C ARG A 546 1.67 -19.06 18.63
N GLU A 547 1.31 -17.95 19.26
CA GLU A 547 2.16 -16.76 19.38
C GLU A 547 3.22 -16.94 20.48
N ARG A 548 2.86 -17.61 21.57
CA ARG A 548 3.73 -17.75 22.76
C ARG A 548 4.39 -19.12 22.88
N GLY A 549 3.91 -20.13 22.15
CA GLY A 549 4.37 -21.52 22.26
C GLY A 549 4.03 -22.19 23.59
N THR A 550 3.20 -21.56 24.43
CA THR A 550 2.76 -22.11 25.71
C THR A 550 1.67 -23.15 25.52
N GLU A 551 1.58 -24.11 26.44
CA GLU A 551 0.53 -25.12 26.45
C GLU A 551 -0.24 -25.09 27.77
N ALA A 552 -1.58 -25.13 27.71
CA ALA A 552 -2.45 -25.31 28.86
C ALA A 552 -3.18 -26.66 28.74
N ARG A 553 -3.15 -27.44 29.81
CA ARG A 553 -3.80 -28.77 29.88
C ARG A 553 -5.05 -28.68 30.77
N VAL A 554 -6.20 -29.06 30.22
CA VAL A 554 -7.50 -29.01 30.90
C VAL A 554 -8.08 -30.43 30.94
N PRO A 555 -8.39 -31.00 32.11
CA PRO A 555 -9.02 -32.32 32.21
C PRO A 555 -10.32 -32.42 31.42
N LEU A 556 -10.60 -33.58 30.82
CA LEU A 556 -11.91 -33.87 30.22
C LEU A 556 -12.84 -34.50 31.24
N GLU A 557 -14.09 -34.03 31.27
CA GLU A 557 -15.19 -34.71 31.95
C GLU A 557 -16.00 -35.50 30.91
N TYR A 558 -16.55 -36.65 31.27
CA TYR A 558 -17.34 -37.48 30.36
C TYR A 558 -18.77 -37.63 30.88
N ASP A 559 -19.75 -37.50 29.98
CA ASP A 559 -21.15 -37.81 30.23
C ASP A 559 -21.39 -39.32 30.04
N ASP A 560 -22.53 -39.84 30.51
CA ASP A 560 -22.86 -41.29 30.50
C ASP A 560 -22.89 -41.91 29.09
N ASP A 561 -23.11 -41.09 28.06
CA ASP A 561 -23.11 -41.49 26.64
C ASP A 561 -21.72 -41.48 25.99
N GLY A 562 -20.68 -41.14 26.76
CA GLY A 562 -19.28 -41.06 26.31
C GLY A 562 -18.90 -39.73 25.64
N THR A 563 -19.77 -38.71 25.70
CA THR A 563 -19.46 -37.35 25.26
C THR A 563 -18.46 -36.70 26.21
N PHE A 564 -17.35 -36.18 25.70
CA PHE A 564 -16.43 -35.38 26.52
C PHE A 564 -16.94 -33.93 26.63
N ARG A 565 -16.63 -33.28 27.75
CA ARG A 565 -16.80 -31.85 27.97
C ARG A 565 -15.59 -31.23 28.65
N PHE A 566 -15.21 -30.04 28.22
CA PHE A 566 -14.20 -29.22 28.91
C PHE A 566 -14.54 -27.74 28.80
N ARG A 567 -14.15 -26.97 29.81
CA ARG A 567 -14.25 -25.51 29.79
C ARG A 567 -12.89 -24.92 29.41
N PRO A 568 -12.78 -24.17 28.31
CA PRO A 568 -11.55 -23.45 28.00
C PRO A 568 -11.19 -22.49 29.15
N PRO A 569 -9.92 -22.39 29.54
CA PRO A 569 -9.49 -21.40 30.51
C PRO A 569 -9.72 -20.01 29.91
N LEU A 570 -10.23 -19.07 30.72
CA LEU A 570 -10.40 -17.68 30.32
C LEU A 570 -9.18 -16.89 30.78
N SER A 571 -8.54 -16.20 29.84
CA SER A 571 -7.53 -15.19 30.12
C SER A 571 -7.87 -13.91 29.36
N ASP A 572 -7.49 -12.75 29.88
CA ASP A 572 -7.68 -11.46 29.21
C ASP A 572 -6.31 -10.92 28.79
N PRO A 573 -5.76 -11.40 27.66
CA PRO A 573 -4.45 -10.98 27.20
C PRO A 573 -4.51 -9.54 26.67
N ALA A 574 -3.42 -8.78 26.81
CA ALA A 574 -3.29 -7.43 26.27
C ALA A 574 -3.34 -7.34 24.72
N GLY A 575 -3.70 -8.43 24.02
CA GLY A 575 -3.85 -8.50 22.58
C GLY A 575 -4.28 -9.90 22.13
N GLN A 576 -4.66 -10.01 20.86
CA GLN A 576 -5.22 -11.24 20.30
C GLN A 576 -4.21 -12.40 20.29
N VAL A 577 -4.59 -13.57 20.81
CA VAL A 577 -3.81 -14.81 20.76
C VAL A 577 -4.65 -15.98 20.28
N HIS A 578 -4.01 -16.92 19.58
CA HIS A 578 -4.69 -18.07 18.97
C HIS A 578 -4.26 -19.37 19.65
N HIS A 579 -5.25 -20.15 20.07
CA HIS A 579 -5.03 -21.47 20.66
C HIS A 579 -5.46 -22.58 19.70
N ASP A 580 -4.51 -23.45 19.42
CA ASP A 580 -4.75 -24.73 18.76
C ASP A 580 -5.28 -25.75 19.77
N VAL A 581 -6.43 -26.37 19.48
CA VAL A 581 -7.04 -27.34 20.39
C VAL A 581 -6.73 -28.77 19.99
N TRP A 582 -6.16 -29.52 20.94
CA TRP A 582 -5.88 -30.95 20.84
C TRP A 582 -6.58 -31.71 21.95
N ILE A 583 -6.93 -32.97 21.70
CA ILE A 583 -7.37 -33.93 22.71
C ILE A 583 -6.24 -34.93 22.91
N VAL A 584 -5.79 -35.08 24.15
CA VAL A 584 -4.87 -36.14 24.56
C VAL A 584 -5.70 -37.28 25.12
N ALA A 585 -5.84 -38.35 24.35
CA ALA A 585 -6.59 -39.56 24.74
C ALA A 585 -5.79 -40.81 24.39
N GLY A 586 -5.70 -41.77 25.32
CA GLY A 586 -4.92 -43.01 25.13
C GLY A 586 -3.45 -42.76 24.78
N GLY A 587 -2.84 -41.74 25.40
CA GLY A 587 -1.45 -41.33 25.15
C GLY A 587 -1.20 -40.67 23.78
N ARG A 588 -2.25 -40.38 23.00
CA ARG A 588 -2.13 -39.77 21.66
C ARG A 588 -2.68 -38.35 21.65
N LYS A 589 -1.91 -37.42 21.06
CA LYS A 589 -2.35 -36.05 20.76
C LYS A 589 -3.14 -36.05 19.45
N ILE A 590 -4.45 -35.79 19.53
CA ILE A 590 -5.41 -35.81 18.44
C ILE A 590 -5.91 -34.39 18.21
N ARG A 591 -5.91 -33.90 16.96
CA ARG A 591 -6.44 -32.57 16.66
C ARG A 591 -7.96 -32.56 16.80
N LEU A 592 -8.53 -31.58 17.51
CA LEU A 592 -9.97 -31.45 17.66
C LEU A 592 -10.58 -30.80 16.42
N ALA A 593 -11.48 -31.52 15.75
CA ALA A 593 -12.21 -31.01 14.60
C ALA A 593 -13.51 -30.31 15.02
N ALA A 594 -13.92 -29.23 14.34
CA ALA A 594 -15.28 -28.71 14.47
C ALA A 594 -16.25 -29.68 13.78
N GLY A 595 -17.35 -30.06 14.42
CA GLY A 595 -18.39 -30.92 13.85
C GLY A 595 -19.39 -30.16 12.98
N ASP A 596 -20.30 -30.88 12.32
CA ASP A 596 -21.31 -30.24 11.46
C ASP A 596 -22.37 -29.45 12.26
N ALA A 597 -22.62 -29.86 13.51
CA ALA A 597 -23.54 -29.18 14.42
C ALA A 597 -22.88 -28.04 15.22
N PHE A 598 -21.55 -27.92 15.17
CA PHE A 598 -20.81 -26.94 15.97
C PHE A 598 -21.09 -25.53 15.45
N ARG A 599 -21.55 -24.66 16.34
CA ARG A 599 -21.74 -23.23 16.04
C ARG A 599 -20.57 -22.43 16.59
N GLU A 600 -20.02 -21.59 15.72
CA GLU A 600 -19.01 -20.61 16.12
C GLU A 600 -19.70 -19.50 16.93
N GLN A 601 -19.15 -19.15 18.09
CA GLN A 601 -19.77 -18.20 19.01
C GLN A 601 -18.74 -17.49 19.89
N ALA A 602 -19.11 -16.32 20.43
CA ALA A 602 -18.33 -15.59 21.41
C ALA A 602 -18.70 -16.00 22.85
N LEU A 603 -17.71 -16.07 23.73
CA LEU A 603 -17.79 -16.40 25.16
C LEU A 603 -17.00 -15.36 25.98
N GLY A 604 -17.47 -14.11 26.00
CA GLY A 604 -16.75 -13.00 26.66
C GLY A 604 -15.48 -12.61 25.88
N PRO A 605 -14.28 -12.64 26.49
CA PRO A 605 -13.00 -12.32 25.81
C PRO A 605 -12.50 -13.44 24.87
N LEU A 606 -13.27 -14.53 24.75
CA LEU A 606 -12.91 -15.72 24.00
C LEU A 606 -13.87 -15.93 22.82
N ALA A 607 -13.38 -16.15 21.61
CA ALA A 607 -14.18 -16.67 20.50
C ALA A 607 -13.79 -18.11 20.15
N LEU A 608 -14.83 -18.91 19.93
CA LEU A 608 -14.75 -20.28 19.45
C LEU A 608 -15.04 -20.29 17.95
N THR A 609 -14.03 -20.64 17.15
CA THR A 609 -14.12 -20.67 15.68
C THR A 609 -13.40 -21.89 15.11
N ALA A 610 -13.42 -22.05 13.79
CA ALA A 610 -12.63 -23.06 13.11
C ALA A 610 -11.34 -22.48 12.51
N THR A 611 -10.41 -23.35 12.18
CA THR A 611 -9.32 -23.07 11.24
C THR A 611 -9.80 -23.34 9.81
N ARG A 612 -9.05 -22.88 8.80
CA ARG A 612 -9.31 -23.24 7.38
C ARG A 612 -9.33 -24.75 7.08
N TYR A 613 -8.81 -25.58 8.00
CA TYR A 613 -8.80 -27.03 7.90
C TYR A 613 -9.98 -27.70 8.64
N GLY A 614 -10.90 -26.90 9.17
CA GLY A 614 -12.05 -27.35 9.97
C GLY A 614 -11.68 -27.86 11.36
N ASN A 615 -10.49 -27.49 11.88
CA ASN A 615 -10.13 -27.79 13.28
C ASN A 615 -10.60 -26.69 14.21
N LEU A 616 -11.04 -27.04 15.41
CA LEU A 616 -11.40 -26.05 16.43
C LEU A 616 -10.16 -25.20 16.78
N THR A 617 -10.38 -23.90 16.89
CA THR A 617 -9.39 -22.94 17.38
C THR A 617 -10.10 -21.98 18.34
N LEU A 618 -9.39 -21.57 19.39
CA LEU A 618 -9.88 -20.47 20.22
C LEU A 618 -9.07 -19.22 19.93
N VAL A 619 -9.73 -18.08 20.05
CA VAL A 619 -9.11 -16.77 19.89
C VAL A 619 -9.42 -15.98 21.15
N GLU A 620 -8.40 -15.62 21.92
CA GLU A 620 -8.52 -14.79 23.12
C GLU A 620 -8.10 -13.36 22.77
N GLY A 621 -8.77 -12.37 23.36
CA GLY A 621 -8.47 -10.95 23.17
C GLY A 621 -9.42 -10.06 23.98
N PRO A 622 -9.07 -8.78 24.19
CA PRO A 622 -9.92 -7.87 24.93
C PRO A 622 -11.24 -7.64 24.18
N SER A 623 -12.36 -7.97 24.83
CA SER A 623 -13.74 -7.69 24.37
C SER A 623 -14.02 -7.94 22.88
N GLN A 624 -14.40 -9.18 22.52
CA GLN A 624 -14.53 -9.61 21.12
C GLN A 624 -15.94 -9.45 20.51
N LEU A 625 -15.95 -9.08 19.22
CA LEU A 625 -17.09 -9.14 18.30
C LEU A 625 -16.85 -10.24 17.26
N LEU A 626 -17.59 -11.35 17.34
CA LEU A 626 -17.52 -12.44 16.36
C LEU A 626 -18.59 -12.24 15.26
N ILE A 627 -18.18 -11.79 14.08
CA ILE A 627 -19.03 -11.66 12.90
C ILE A 627 -19.40 -13.05 12.39
N THR A 628 -20.68 -13.43 12.49
CA THR A 628 -21.18 -14.73 12.01
C THR A 628 -21.97 -14.62 10.72
N HIS A 629 -22.45 -13.42 10.36
CA HIS A 629 -23.25 -13.21 9.14
C HIS A 629 -22.95 -11.86 8.48
N VAL A 630 -22.93 -11.86 7.15
CA VAL A 630 -22.78 -10.67 6.32
C VAL A 630 -23.67 -10.82 5.09
N GLU A 631 -24.53 -9.85 4.84
CA GLU A 631 -25.44 -9.88 3.70
C GLU A 631 -25.81 -8.49 3.19
N TRP A 632 -26.42 -8.45 2.01
CA TRP A 632 -27.03 -7.24 1.47
C TRP A 632 -28.53 -7.24 1.77
N ASP A 633 -29.01 -6.17 2.39
CA ASP A 633 -30.43 -5.88 2.58
C ASP A 633 -30.76 -4.63 1.75
N GLY A 634 -31.28 -4.84 0.54
CA GLY A 634 -31.33 -3.80 -0.47
C GLY A 634 -29.92 -3.31 -0.84
N ASP A 635 -29.66 -2.02 -0.60
CA ASP A 635 -28.37 -1.37 -0.85
C ASP A 635 -27.52 -1.17 0.42
N GLU A 636 -27.98 -1.68 1.56
CA GLU A 636 -27.25 -1.64 2.83
C GLU A 636 -26.50 -2.96 3.06
N LEU A 637 -25.22 -2.85 3.45
CA LEU A 637 -24.46 -4.01 3.92
C LEU A 637 -24.75 -4.22 5.40
N VAL A 638 -25.31 -5.39 5.74
CA VAL A 638 -25.61 -5.78 7.11
C VAL A 638 -24.52 -6.72 7.60
N VAL A 639 -23.86 -6.34 8.70
CA VAL A 639 -22.85 -7.14 9.41
C VAL A 639 -23.40 -7.47 10.79
N SER A 640 -23.56 -8.75 11.10
CA SER A 640 -24.09 -9.17 12.40
C SER A 640 -23.31 -10.35 12.97
N GLY A 641 -23.41 -10.53 14.28
CA GLY A 641 -22.74 -11.62 14.95
C GLY A 641 -22.89 -11.64 16.45
N ASP A 642 -22.09 -12.49 17.08
CA ASP A 642 -22.12 -12.73 18.51
C ASP A 642 -21.12 -11.82 19.24
N THR A 643 -21.47 -11.39 20.44
CA THR A 643 -20.62 -10.56 21.26
C THR A 643 -20.79 -10.87 22.75
N GLY A 644 -19.67 -10.80 23.47
CA GLY A 644 -19.66 -10.70 24.94
C GLY A 644 -19.53 -9.26 25.46
N ALA A 645 -19.45 -8.28 24.56
CA ALA A 645 -19.30 -6.86 24.84
C ALA A 645 -20.58 -6.08 24.45
N ARG A 646 -20.62 -4.77 24.71
CA ARG A 646 -21.72 -3.88 24.31
C ARG A 646 -21.22 -2.86 23.28
N PRO A 647 -21.14 -3.24 21.98
CA PRO A 647 -20.74 -2.30 20.95
C PRO A 647 -21.77 -1.17 20.81
N ALA A 648 -21.30 0.05 20.62
CA ALA A 648 -22.15 1.22 20.43
C ALA A 648 -22.01 1.81 19.02
N ARG A 649 -20.78 1.83 18.48
CA ARG A 649 -20.47 2.47 17.19
C ARG A 649 -19.48 1.64 16.40
N ALA A 650 -19.56 1.74 15.08
CA ALA A 650 -18.53 1.26 14.16
C ALA A 650 -18.05 2.39 13.27
N THR A 651 -16.74 2.47 13.06
CA THR A 651 -16.10 3.38 12.11
C THR A 651 -15.66 2.60 10.88
N LEU A 652 -16.14 3.02 9.70
CA LEU A 652 -15.50 2.70 8.43
C LEU A 652 -14.32 3.63 8.21
N GLN A 653 -13.11 3.10 8.28
CA GLN A 653 -11.89 3.84 8.04
C GLN A 653 -11.26 3.43 6.72
N ARG A 654 -10.93 4.40 5.87
CA ARG A 654 -10.17 4.11 4.68
C ARG A 654 -8.74 3.75 5.06
N ARG A 655 -8.28 2.60 4.59
CA ARG A 655 -7.00 2.04 4.96
C ARG A 655 -5.83 3.00 4.62
N ARG A 656 -5.08 3.43 5.65
CA ARG A 656 -3.97 4.41 5.59
C ARG A 656 -4.36 5.74 4.91
N ALA A 657 -5.57 6.19 5.18
CA ALA A 657 -6.07 7.52 4.87
C ALA A 657 -6.86 8.07 6.07
N GLY A 658 -7.14 9.37 6.07
CA GLY A 658 -7.90 10.04 7.13
C GLY A 658 -9.42 9.84 7.07
N ASP A 659 -9.95 9.41 5.92
CA ASP A 659 -11.40 9.30 5.70
C ASP A 659 -12.06 8.29 6.67
N ARG A 660 -13.02 8.77 7.47
CA ARG A 660 -13.74 8.00 8.48
C ARG A 660 -15.24 8.30 8.44
N TYR A 661 -16.06 7.25 8.53
CA TYR A 661 -17.51 7.36 8.66
C TYR A 661 -17.98 6.50 9.82
N THR A 662 -18.70 7.10 10.77
CA THR A 662 -19.16 6.41 11.97
C THR A 662 -20.64 6.08 11.88
N PHE A 663 -21.01 4.86 12.25
CA PHE A 663 -22.36 4.33 12.19
C PHE A 663 -22.75 3.75 13.56
N PRO A 664 -24.02 3.89 13.97
CA PRO A 664 -24.50 3.24 15.18
C PRO A 664 -24.51 1.72 15.02
N MET A 665 -24.22 1.03 16.12
CA MET A 665 -24.42 -0.41 16.26
C MET A 665 -25.58 -0.67 17.20
N THR A 666 -26.30 -1.77 16.95
CA THR A 666 -27.36 -2.25 17.85
C THR A 666 -26.90 -3.55 18.50
N CYS A 667 -27.24 -3.75 19.77
CA CYS A 667 -26.93 -4.95 20.52
C CYS A 667 -28.18 -5.44 21.25
N ASP A 668 -28.63 -6.66 20.95
CA ASP A 668 -29.74 -7.34 21.62
C ASP A 668 -29.23 -8.64 22.26
N GLY A 669 -29.20 -8.67 23.59
CA GLY A 669 -28.58 -9.75 24.35
C GLY A 669 -27.11 -9.95 23.97
N THR A 670 -26.80 -11.09 23.35
CA THR A 670 -25.45 -11.47 22.89
C THR A 670 -25.23 -11.23 21.40
N ARG A 671 -26.15 -10.55 20.70
CA ARG A 671 -26.09 -10.36 19.25
C ARG A 671 -25.94 -8.89 18.89
N PHE A 672 -24.94 -8.56 18.08
CA PHE A 672 -24.77 -7.22 17.53
C PHE A 672 -25.21 -7.15 16.05
N THR A 673 -25.62 -5.97 15.60
CA THR A 673 -25.91 -5.67 14.19
C THR A 673 -25.41 -4.28 13.81
N LEU A 674 -24.73 -4.20 12.67
CA LEU A 674 -24.24 -3.00 12.01
C LEU A 674 -24.83 -2.92 10.61
N ARG A 675 -25.37 -1.75 10.23
CA ARG A 675 -25.91 -1.48 8.89
C ARG A 675 -25.10 -0.35 8.24
N LEU A 676 -24.62 -0.60 7.03
CA LEU A 676 -23.75 0.32 6.30
C LEU A 676 -24.39 0.72 4.96
N PRO A 677 -24.88 1.95 4.80
CA PRO A 677 -25.49 2.45 3.57
C PRO A 677 -24.41 2.86 2.55
N LEU A 678 -23.68 1.88 2.01
CA LEU A 678 -22.50 2.12 1.18
C LEU A 678 -22.80 2.96 -0.08
N GLY A 679 -24.02 2.90 -0.62
CA GLY A 679 -24.44 3.74 -1.75
C GLY A 679 -24.86 5.18 -1.40
N ALA A 680 -25.01 5.51 -0.12
CA ALA A 680 -25.65 6.75 0.35
C ALA A 680 -25.08 7.19 1.72
N ILE A 681 -23.78 7.43 1.77
CA ILE A 681 -23.07 7.89 2.97
C ILE A 681 -23.36 9.38 3.20
N PRO A 682 -23.94 9.78 4.34
CA PRO A 682 -24.09 11.19 4.70
C PRO A 682 -22.72 11.85 4.92
N SER A 683 -22.53 13.03 4.35
CA SER A 683 -21.31 13.82 4.51
C SER A 683 -21.59 15.32 4.37
N GLN A 684 -20.60 16.16 4.71
CA GLN A 684 -20.66 17.59 4.42
C GLN A 684 -20.82 17.90 2.94
N ALA A 685 -20.44 17.00 2.03
CA ALA A 685 -20.65 17.14 0.57
C ALA A 685 -22.04 16.68 0.11
N GLY A 686 -22.88 16.18 1.02
CA GLY A 686 -24.21 15.64 0.76
C GLY A 686 -24.23 14.13 0.99
N VAL A 687 -25.33 13.49 0.59
CA VAL A 687 -25.44 12.03 0.61
C VAL A 687 -24.77 11.47 -0.65
N LEU A 688 -23.62 10.81 -0.48
CA LEU A 688 -22.79 10.33 -1.58
C LEU A 688 -22.40 8.86 -1.38
N PRO A 689 -22.22 8.07 -2.44
CA PRO A 689 -21.72 6.71 -2.30
C PRO A 689 -20.29 6.68 -1.75
N LEU A 690 -19.96 5.60 -1.04
CA LEU A 690 -18.62 5.31 -0.56
C LEU A 690 -17.68 5.13 -1.77
N PHE A 691 -16.76 6.07 -1.93
CA PHE A 691 -15.90 6.14 -3.10
C PHE A 691 -14.77 5.09 -3.09
N THR A 692 -13.98 5.04 -4.18
CA THR A 692 -12.99 3.99 -4.39
C THR A 692 -11.94 3.89 -3.28
N GLY A 693 -11.74 2.68 -2.78
CA GLY A 693 -10.84 2.46 -1.67
C GLY A 693 -10.96 1.08 -1.04
N LYS A 694 -10.05 0.82 -0.10
CA LYS A 694 -10.16 -0.31 0.82
C LYS A 694 -10.50 0.26 2.19
N TRP A 695 -11.61 -0.17 2.74
CA TRP A 695 -12.21 0.34 3.96
C TRP A 695 -12.19 -0.76 5.01
N GLU A 696 -11.62 -0.47 6.16
CA GLU A 696 -11.54 -1.36 7.32
C GLU A 696 -12.64 -0.95 8.31
N ILE A 697 -13.25 -1.94 8.97
CA ILE A 697 -14.31 -1.71 9.97
C ILE A 697 -13.68 -1.80 11.35
N HIS A 698 -13.84 -0.75 12.14
CA HIS A 698 -13.42 -0.69 13.53
C HIS A 698 -14.65 -0.52 14.40
N ALA A 699 -14.71 -1.19 15.55
CA ALA A 699 -15.82 -1.07 16.48
C ALA A 699 -15.35 -0.50 17.81
N GLU A 700 -16.26 0.18 18.51
CA GLU A 700 -16.04 0.77 19.83
C GLU A 700 -17.29 0.64 20.70
N ASP A 701 -17.08 0.61 22.01
CA ASP A 701 -18.18 0.65 22.99
C ASP A 701 -18.70 2.08 23.24
N ALA A 702 -19.60 2.23 24.22
CA ALA A 702 -20.20 3.52 24.55
C ALA A 702 -19.19 4.54 25.13
N ASP A 703 -18.11 4.05 25.75
CA ASP A 703 -17.05 4.87 26.35
C ASP A 703 -15.93 5.19 25.34
N GLY A 704 -16.02 4.64 24.12
CA GLY A 704 -15.04 4.84 23.04
C GLY A 704 -13.85 3.88 23.10
N ALA A 705 -13.92 2.81 23.90
CA ALA A 705 -12.87 1.80 23.92
C ALA A 705 -12.96 0.90 22.67
N PRO A 706 -11.83 0.60 22.01
CA PRO A 706 -11.82 -0.22 20.81
C PRO A 706 -12.20 -1.68 21.10
N LEU A 707 -12.96 -2.29 20.18
CA LEU A 707 -13.41 -3.68 20.24
C LEU A 707 -12.82 -4.49 19.07
N ASP A 708 -12.26 -5.66 19.36
CA ASP A 708 -11.68 -6.54 18.34
C ASP A 708 -12.77 -7.23 17.52
N MET A 709 -12.72 -7.08 16.19
CA MET A 709 -13.65 -7.74 15.26
C MET A 709 -13.01 -8.96 14.59
N LEU A 710 -13.61 -10.13 14.83
CA LEU A 710 -13.22 -11.43 14.26
C LEU A 710 -14.34 -11.95 13.36
N ALA A 711 -14.02 -12.42 12.15
CA ALA A 711 -14.95 -13.08 11.26
C ALA A 711 -14.92 -14.60 11.49
N ALA A 712 -16.08 -15.16 11.84
CA ALA A 712 -16.32 -16.60 11.89
C ALA A 712 -15.94 -17.23 10.55
N ARG A 713 -15.38 -18.44 10.56
CA ARG A 713 -14.94 -19.08 9.30
C ARG A 713 -16.12 -19.53 8.46
N SER A 714 -17.22 -19.93 9.10
CA SER A 714 -18.51 -20.13 8.42
C SER A 714 -18.96 -18.88 7.65
N CYS A 715 -18.82 -17.68 8.25
CA CYS A 715 -19.10 -16.41 7.58
C CYS A 715 -18.17 -16.16 6.39
N LEU A 716 -16.86 -16.40 6.54
CA LEU A 716 -15.89 -16.22 5.45
C LEU A 716 -16.17 -17.12 4.23
N ALA A 717 -16.75 -18.31 4.45
CA ALA A 717 -17.17 -19.22 3.40
C ALA A 717 -18.44 -18.76 2.67
N ALA A 718 -19.23 -17.88 3.29
CA ALA A 718 -20.56 -17.45 2.86
C ALA A 718 -20.67 -15.94 2.61
N LEU A 719 -19.54 -15.25 2.39
CA LEU A 719 -19.56 -13.82 2.08
C LEU A 719 -20.45 -13.51 0.86
N PRO A 720 -21.19 -12.38 0.89
CA PRO A 720 -22.11 -12.05 -0.17
C PRO A 720 -21.37 -11.73 -1.48
N PRO A 721 -22.05 -11.84 -2.64
CA PRO A 721 -21.49 -11.44 -3.92
C PRO A 721 -21.18 -9.94 -3.96
N ASP A 722 -20.43 -9.55 -5.00
CA ASP A 722 -20.23 -8.14 -5.34
C ASP A 722 -21.60 -7.45 -5.56
N HIS A 723 -21.76 -6.24 -5.03
CA HIS A 723 -22.98 -5.44 -5.17
C HIS A 723 -22.69 -4.12 -5.86
N ASP A 724 -23.45 -3.81 -6.92
CA ASP A 724 -23.30 -2.60 -7.71
C ASP A 724 -24.41 -1.61 -7.35
N VAL A 725 -24.06 -0.49 -6.72
CA VAL A 725 -25.00 0.60 -6.39
C VAL A 725 -24.34 1.96 -6.61
N ALA A 726 -25.11 2.93 -7.09
CA ALA A 726 -24.66 4.32 -7.33
C ALA A 726 -23.39 4.46 -8.19
N GLY A 727 -23.16 3.53 -9.14
CA GLY A 727 -22.00 3.53 -10.03
C GLY A 727 -20.72 2.91 -9.44
N PHE A 728 -20.80 2.33 -8.24
CA PHE A 728 -19.70 1.63 -7.58
C PHE A 728 -20.03 0.17 -7.34
N ARG A 729 -19.00 -0.67 -7.37
CA ARG A 729 -19.02 -2.08 -7.01
C ARG A 729 -18.36 -2.25 -5.64
N TYR A 730 -19.11 -2.79 -4.70
CA TYR A 730 -18.65 -3.10 -3.35
C TYR A 730 -18.39 -4.58 -3.20
N ARG A 731 -17.23 -4.93 -2.65
CA ARG A 731 -16.82 -6.30 -2.41
C ARG A 731 -16.30 -6.46 -0.99
N VAL A 732 -16.85 -7.41 -0.23
CA VAL A 732 -16.42 -7.71 1.13
C VAL A 732 -15.38 -8.82 1.12
N TRP A 733 -14.24 -8.63 1.80
CA TRP A 733 -13.13 -9.59 1.86
C TRP A 733 -12.54 -9.75 3.27
N PRO A 734 -11.96 -10.93 3.59
CA PRO A 734 -11.19 -11.11 4.81
C PRO A 734 -9.93 -10.23 4.81
N THR A 735 -9.53 -9.78 5.99
CA THR A 735 -8.32 -8.94 6.17
C THR A 735 -7.05 -9.70 5.75
N ARG A 736 -6.16 -9.05 4.99
CA ARG A 736 -4.92 -9.68 4.51
C ARG A 736 -3.82 -9.67 5.60
N GLY A 737 -3.20 -10.83 5.80
CA GLY A 737 -1.97 -10.96 6.59
C GLY A 737 -2.18 -11.47 8.01
N GLY A 738 -3.17 -12.34 8.22
CA GLY A 738 -3.46 -12.95 9.52
C GLY A 738 -4.37 -12.13 10.43
N GLY A 739 -4.83 -10.95 9.99
CA GLY A 739 -5.90 -10.22 10.65
C GLY A 739 -7.24 -10.92 10.40
N ASP A 740 -8.06 -10.96 11.44
CA ASP A 740 -9.20 -11.86 11.50
C ASP A 740 -10.55 -11.18 11.21
N GLY A 741 -10.59 -9.87 10.95
CA GLY A 741 -11.79 -9.11 10.57
C GLY A 741 -12.06 -9.00 9.05
N LEU A 742 -13.00 -8.13 8.66
CA LEU A 742 -13.41 -7.89 7.26
C LEU A 742 -12.99 -6.50 6.75
N HIS A 743 -12.79 -6.37 5.44
CA HIS A 743 -12.66 -5.08 4.75
C HIS A 743 -13.56 -5.00 3.52
N ILE A 744 -13.98 -3.79 3.18
CA ILE A 744 -14.81 -3.47 2.02
C ILE A 744 -13.91 -2.87 0.95
N HIS A 745 -13.94 -3.42 -0.25
CA HIS A 745 -13.28 -2.86 -1.42
C HIS A 745 -14.32 -2.21 -2.33
N ALA A 746 -14.29 -0.88 -2.39
CA ALA A 746 -15.10 -0.07 -3.29
C ALA A 746 -14.30 0.25 -4.55
N GLN A 747 -14.90 0.04 -5.72
CA GLN A 747 -14.31 0.36 -7.03
C GLN A 747 -15.39 0.88 -7.97
N VAL A 748 -15.05 1.68 -8.98
CA VAL A 748 -16.01 2.08 -10.02
C VAL A 748 -16.59 0.83 -10.69
N ALA A 749 -17.92 0.74 -10.77
CA ALA A 749 -18.60 -0.35 -11.46
C ALA A 749 -18.35 -0.19 -12.97
N ARG A 750 -17.63 -1.13 -13.56
CA ARG A 750 -17.27 -1.14 -14.98
C ARG A 750 -17.77 -2.40 -15.66
N ALA A 751 -18.10 -2.28 -16.94
CA ALA A 751 -18.33 -3.44 -17.77
C ALA A 751 -17.03 -4.26 -17.93
N ALA A 752 -17.17 -5.54 -18.23
CA ALA A 752 -16.05 -6.47 -18.32
C ALA A 752 -14.97 -6.04 -19.34
N ASP A 753 -15.39 -5.40 -20.44
CA ASP A 753 -14.54 -4.91 -21.52
C ASP A 753 -14.00 -3.48 -21.29
N GLU A 754 -14.29 -2.90 -20.13
CA GLU A 754 -13.75 -1.61 -19.65
C GLU A 754 -12.81 -1.79 -18.45
N GLN A 755 -12.68 -3.03 -17.93
CA GLN A 755 -11.98 -3.32 -16.69
C GLN A 755 -10.51 -3.72 -16.90
N GLY A 756 -9.60 -2.99 -16.24
CA GLY A 756 -8.16 -3.30 -16.22
C GLY A 756 -7.37 -2.79 -17.43
N ARG A 757 -6.05 -3.01 -17.42
CA ARG A 757 -5.11 -2.38 -18.37
C ARG A 757 -5.31 -2.84 -19.82
N TYR A 758 -5.64 -4.12 -20.04
CA TYR A 758 -5.90 -4.63 -21.39
C TYR A 758 -7.11 -3.95 -22.04
N ALA A 759 -8.26 -3.96 -21.34
CA ALA A 759 -9.49 -3.31 -21.77
C ALA A 759 -9.28 -1.83 -22.05
N ARG A 760 -8.62 -1.13 -21.11
CA ARG A 760 -8.25 0.28 -21.25
C ARG A 760 -7.47 0.53 -22.54
N ARG A 761 -6.40 -0.23 -22.80
CA ARG A 761 -5.63 -0.13 -24.04
C ARG A 761 -6.49 -0.37 -25.28
N MET A 762 -7.37 -1.40 -25.27
CA MET A 762 -8.26 -1.66 -26.40
C MET A 762 -9.19 -0.47 -26.68
N LEU A 763 -9.63 0.22 -25.63
CA LEU A 763 -10.41 1.44 -25.78
C LEU A 763 -9.57 2.59 -26.37
N GLU A 764 -8.33 2.78 -25.94
CA GLU A 764 -7.43 3.85 -26.43
C GLU A 764 -6.92 3.62 -27.86
N GLU A 765 -6.52 2.40 -28.18
CA GLU A 765 -5.82 2.07 -29.44
C GLU A 765 -6.78 1.68 -30.57
N HIS A 766 -8.01 1.26 -30.25
CA HIS A 766 -8.98 0.81 -31.26
C HIS A 766 -10.31 1.54 -31.19
N HIS A 767 -10.95 1.58 -30.02
CA HIS A 767 -12.30 2.12 -29.89
C HIS A 767 -12.34 3.64 -30.11
N TYR A 768 -11.47 4.40 -29.45
CA TYR A 768 -11.37 5.86 -29.59
C TYR A 768 -11.02 6.30 -31.02
N PRO A 769 -9.98 5.74 -31.69
CA PRO A 769 -9.68 6.07 -33.08
C PRO A 769 -10.81 5.74 -34.06
N ALA A 770 -11.59 4.68 -33.81
CA ALA A 770 -12.76 4.37 -34.62
C ALA A 770 -13.85 5.45 -34.49
N HIS A 771 -14.09 5.96 -33.29
CA HIS A 771 -15.09 7.02 -33.04
C HIS A 771 -14.64 8.39 -33.54
N ARG A 772 -13.33 8.67 -33.59
CA ARG A 772 -12.80 9.90 -34.24
C ARG A 772 -13.12 9.99 -35.74
N ARG A 773 -13.61 8.92 -36.37
CA ARG A 773 -14.07 8.93 -37.77
C ARG A 773 -15.55 9.28 -37.93
N ARG A 774 -16.31 9.36 -36.83
CA ARG A 774 -17.72 9.78 -36.84
C ARG A 774 -17.83 11.32 -36.88
N PRO A 775 -18.96 11.88 -37.33
CA PRO A 775 -19.18 13.33 -37.27
C PRO A 775 -18.97 13.89 -35.86
N VAL A 776 -18.49 15.13 -35.79
CA VAL A 776 -18.55 15.92 -34.55
C VAL A 776 -20.03 16.21 -34.24
N ARG A 777 -20.38 16.24 -32.96
CA ARG A 777 -21.73 16.49 -32.43
C ARG A 777 -21.73 17.82 -31.69
N ASP A 778 -22.88 18.50 -31.67
CA ASP A 778 -23.14 19.68 -30.84
C ASP A 778 -23.25 19.26 -29.36
N LEU A 779 -22.09 18.98 -28.78
CA LEU A 779 -21.93 18.40 -27.45
C LEU A 779 -20.76 19.07 -26.73
N VAL A 780 -21.02 19.48 -25.49
CA VAL A 780 -20.01 20.01 -24.59
C VAL A 780 -19.74 19.01 -23.47
N LEU A 781 -18.48 18.57 -23.40
CA LEU A 781 -18.00 17.66 -22.37
C LEU A 781 -17.28 18.46 -21.28
N PHE A 782 -17.72 18.33 -20.03
CA PHE A 782 -17.16 19.04 -18.89
C PHE A 782 -16.45 18.07 -17.95
N GLU A 783 -15.22 18.41 -17.55
CA GLU A 783 -14.44 17.64 -16.58
C GLU A 783 -13.75 18.61 -15.61
N SER A 784 -13.76 18.27 -14.31
CA SER A 784 -12.98 19.01 -13.32
C SER A 784 -12.19 18.05 -12.43
N TYR A 785 -10.90 18.35 -12.23
CA TYR A 785 -9.96 17.59 -11.39
C TYR A 785 -10.00 16.07 -11.66
N PHE A 786 -9.79 15.65 -12.92
CA PHE A 786 -9.85 14.25 -13.35
C PHE A 786 -11.23 13.58 -13.15
N GLY A 787 -12.29 14.39 -13.10
CA GLY A 787 -13.63 13.96 -12.76
C GLY A 787 -13.83 13.75 -11.26
N TRP A 788 -12.99 14.29 -10.38
CA TRP A 788 -13.18 14.14 -8.94
C TRP A 788 -14.19 15.09 -8.33
N GLN A 789 -14.54 16.17 -9.04
CA GLN A 789 -15.45 17.19 -8.53
C GLN A 789 -16.42 17.68 -9.62
N GLY A 790 -17.50 18.28 -9.14
CA GLY A 790 -18.51 19.00 -9.92
C GLY A 790 -18.38 20.51 -9.72
N SER A 791 -17.15 21.03 -9.71
CA SER A 791 -16.83 22.36 -9.17
C SER A 791 -15.90 23.17 -10.10
N CYS A 792 -15.45 24.34 -9.61
CA CYS A 792 -14.46 25.20 -10.26
C CYS A 792 -14.95 25.79 -11.59
N ASN A 793 -14.03 26.29 -12.43
CA ASN A 793 -14.36 26.99 -13.67
C ASN A 793 -15.27 26.17 -14.61
N PRO A 794 -15.06 24.85 -14.82
CA PRO A 794 -15.96 24.05 -15.65
C PRO A 794 -17.42 24.04 -15.17
N ARG A 795 -17.66 24.16 -13.85
CA ARG A 795 -19.00 24.13 -13.25
C ARG A 795 -19.82 25.35 -13.65
N GLU A 796 -19.22 26.52 -13.55
CA GLU A 796 -19.91 27.77 -13.86
C GLU A 796 -20.05 27.99 -15.37
N ILE A 797 -19.12 27.47 -16.18
CA ILE A 797 -19.31 27.41 -17.64
C ILE A 797 -20.48 26.50 -17.99
N TRP A 798 -20.60 25.33 -17.35
CA TRP A 798 -21.74 24.43 -17.55
C TRP A 798 -23.07 25.06 -17.15
N GLU A 799 -23.12 25.74 -15.99
CA GLU A 799 -24.32 26.44 -15.54
C GLU A 799 -24.73 27.53 -16.53
N GLU A 800 -23.78 28.26 -17.10
CA GLU A 800 -24.06 29.30 -18.10
C GLU A 800 -24.60 28.72 -19.42
N PHE A 801 -24.01 27.61 -19.91
CA PHE A 801 -24.57 26.87 -21.07
C PHE A 801 -26.01 26.41 -20.80
N ARG A 802 -26.26 25.85 -19.61
CA ARG A 802 -27.58 25.37 -19.18
C ARG A 802 -28.59 26.51 -19.11
N ARG A 803 -28.21 27.63 -18.48
CA ARG A 803 -29.05 28.82 -18.30
C ARG A 803 -29.49 29.44 -19.61
N ARG A 804 -28.61 29.45 -20.63
CA ARG A 804 -28.89 30.01 -21.95
C ARG A 804 -29.67 29.08 -22.88
N GLY A 805 -29.72 27.77 -22.59
CA GLY A 805 -30.41 26.80 -23.44
C GLY A 805 -29.85 26.73 -24.87
N THR A 806 -28.53 26.64 -25.01
CA THR A 806 -27.82 26.77 -26.30
C THR A 806 -28.05 25.63 -27.31
N GLY A 807 -28.94 24.68 -27.03
CA GLY A 807 -29.21 23.50 -27.85
C GLY A 807 -28.13 22.41 -27.81
N HIS A 808 -27.00 22.65 -27.14
CA HIS A 808 -25.93 21.66 -27.01
C HIS A 808 -26.30 20.57 -26.01
N GLU A 809 -25.87 19.34 -26.28
CA GLU A 809 -25.88 18.28 -25.27
C GLU A 809 -24.78 18.53 -24.25
N LEU A 810 -25.15 18.68 -22.97
CA LEU A 810 -24.20 18.95 -21.88
C LEU A 810 -23.93 17.66 -21.11
N VAL A 811 -22.67 17.20 -21.09
CA VAL A 811 -22.28 15.97 -20.38
C VAL A 811 -21.16 16.22 -19.39
N TRP A 812 -21.34 15.79 -18.15
CA TRP A 812 -20.34 15.90 -17.10
C TRP A 812 -19.56 14.58 -16.88
N VAL A 813 -18.24 14.65 -16.80
CA VAL A 813 -17.37 13.49 -16.56
C VAL A 813 -17.24 13.22 -15.05
N ARG A 814 -17.56 12.00 -14.63
CA ARG A 814 -17.37 11.51 -13.25
C ARG A 814 -16.20 10.54 -13.16
N GLY A 815 -15.28 10.79 -12.24
CA GLY A 815 -14.10 9.98 -11.96
C GLY A 815 -14.41 8.90 -10.94
N ASP A 816 -13.43 8.57 -10.10
CA ASP A 816 -13.52 7.55 -9.06
C ASP A 816 -13.91 8.12 -7.68
N ARG A 817 -14.09 9.44 -7.58
CA ARG A 817 -14.78 10.12 -6.48
C ARG A 817 -16.16 10.56 -6.96
N HIS A 818 -17.12 10.59 -6.03
CA HIS A 818 -18.47 11.07 -6.31
C HIS A 818 -18.69 12.47 -5.75
N PHE A 819 -19.58 13.21 -6.40
CA PHE A 819 -20.03 14.54 -6.00
C PHE A 819 -21.45 14.72 -6.54
N ALA A 820 -22.18 15.66 -5.95
CA ALA A 820 -23.51 16.00 -6.39
C ALA A 820 -23.48 16.95 -7.60
N LEU A 821 -24.39 16.74 -8.53
CA LEU A 821 -24.75 17.69 -9.60
C LEU A 821 -26.27 17.89 -9.54
N PRO A 822 -26.81 18.98 -10.10
CA PRO A 822 -28.25 19.19 -10.19
C PRO A 822 -28.96 18.00 -10.82
N GLU A 823 -30.15 17.70 -10.32
CA GLU A 823 -30.97 16.59 -10.81
C GLU A 823 -31.19 16.71 -12.33
N GLY A 824 -31.17 15.56 -13.02
CA GLY A 824 -31.29 15.51 -14.48
C GLY A 824 -30.00 15.81 -15.26
N THR A 825 -28.88 16.14 -14.60
CA THR A 825 -27.59 16.34 -15.29
C THR A 825 -27.11 15.02 -15.92
N ARG A 826 -26.85 15.02 -17.24
CA ARG A 826 -26.24 13.88 -17.91
C ARG A 826 -24.78 13.74 -17.51
N THR A 827 -24.39 12.54 -17.11
CA THR A 827 -23.01 12.24 -16.71
C THR A 827 -22.44 11.05 -17.46
N VAL A 828 -21.13 11.00 -17.61
CA VAL A 828 -20.41 9.82 -18.12
C VAL A 828 -19.28 9.43 -17.18
N GLN A 829 -19.10 8.13 -16.95
CA GLN A 829 -17.99 7.63 -16.16
C GLN A 829 -16.68 7.79 -16.94
N ARG A 830 -15.72 8.55 -16.39
CA ARG A 830 -14.37 8.69 -16.93
C ARG A 830 -13.81 7.32 -17.23
N PHE A 831 -13.22 7.19 -18.41
CA PHE A 831 -12.58 5.96 -18.87
C PHE A 831 -13.51 4.79 -19.24
N SER A 832 -14.82 4.99 -19.24
CA SER A 832 -15.76 4.07 -19.88
C SER A 832 -15.63 4.12 -21.40
N ARG A 833 -16.25 3.15 -22.09
CA ARG A 833 -16.44 3.15 -23.53
C ARG A 833 -17.10 4.45 -23.99
N GLU A 834 -18.26 4.79 -23.42
CA GLU A 834 -19.00 6.01 -23.75
C GLU A 834 -18.14 7.27 -23.57
N TYR A 835 -17.31 7.36 -22.53
CA TYR A 835 -16.41 8.50 -22.34
C TYR A 835 -15.51 8.74 -23.56
N TYR A 836 -14.96 7.68 -24.16
CA TYR A 836 -14.15 7.82 -25.36
C TYR A 836 -14.96 8.20 -26.59
N GLU A 837 -16.18 7.67 -26.73
CA GLU A 837 -17.08 8.05 -27.83
C GLU A 837 -17.41 9.54 -27.76
N LEU A 838 -17.78 10.02 -26.57
CA LEU A 838 -18.11 11.43 -26.32
C LEU A 838 -16.88 12.32 -26.52
N THR A 839 -15.73 11.97 -25.93
CA THR A 839 -14.48 12.73 -26.10
C THR A 839 -14.05 12.81 -27.58
N ALA A 840 -14.27 11.74 -28.36
CA ALA A 840 -13.96 11.73 -29.78
C ALA A 840 -14.92 12.57 -30.65
N THR A 841 -16.14 12.83 -30.16
CA THR A 841 -17.22 13.45 -30.95
C THR A 841 -17.69 14.79 -30.44
N ALA A 842 -17.33 15.22 -29.23
CA ALA A 842 -17.70 16.52 -28.66
C ALA A 842 -17.18 17.69 -29.51
N SER A 843 -18.00 18.69 -29.80
CA SER A 843 -17.54 19.95 -30.41
C SER A 843 -16.72 20.77 -29.42
N ILE A 844 -17.02 20.71 -28.13
CA ILE A 844 -16.30 21.47 -27.09
C ILE A 844 -15.95 20.54 -25.92
N ILE A 845 -14.71 20.63 -25.44
CA ILE A 845 -14.22 19.93 -24.25
C ILE A 845 -13.69 20.98 -23.28
N VAL A 846 -14.31 21.08 -22.11
CA VAL A 846 -13.93 22.02 -21.04
C VAL A 846 -13.28 21.23 -19.91
N ASN A 847 -12.01 21.50 -19.63
CA ASN A 847 -11.25 20.83 -18.56
C ASN A 847 -10.44 21.86 -17.76
N ASN A 848 -10.10 21.56 -16.51
CA ASN A 848 -9.18 22.35 -15.68
C ASN A 848 -7.88 21.60 -15.31
N VAL A 849 -7.73 20.39 -15.84
CA VAL A 849 -6.54 19.53 -15.74
C VAL A 849 -6.22 18.90 -17.11
N ALA A 850 -5.21 18.04 -17.17
CA ALA A 850 -4.76 17.41 -18.41
C ALA A 850 -5.75 16.37 -18.99
N GLN A 851 -5.83 16.31 -20.33
CA GLN A 851 -6.54 15.27 -21.04
C GLN A 851 -5.75 13.96 -21.07
N PRO A 852 -6.41 12.79 -21.19
CA PRO A 852 -5.71 11.51 -21.30
C PRO A 852 -4.69 11.51 -22.46
N PRO A 853 -3.56 10.80 -22.32
CA PRO A 853 -2.52 10.77 -23.35
C PRO A 853 -3.02 10.31 -24.73
N CYS A 854 -4.11 9.53 -24.82
CA CYS A 854 -4.70 9.09 -26.08
C CYS A 854 -5.49 10.19 -26.81
N TYR A 855 -5.87 11.29 -26.15
CA TYR A 855 -6.63 12.37 -26.77
C TYR A 855 -5.86 12.99 -27.93
N ARG A 856 -6.51 13.09 -29.09
CA ARG A 856 -5.97 13.67 -30.32
C ARG A 856 -6.99 14.67 -30.88
N PRO A 857 -6.70 15.99 -30.86
CA PRO A 857 -7.60 16.99 -31.42
C PRO A 857 -7.86 16.74 -32.91
N ARG A 858 -8.95 17.29 -33.43
CA ARG A 858 -9.31 17.25 -34.85
C ARG A 858 -10.14 18.47 -35.23
N PRO A 859 -10.23 18.83 -36.52
CA PRO A 859 -11.08 19.92 -36.97
C PRO A 859 -12.53 19.78 -36.48
N GLY A 860 -13.10 20.88 -36.01
CA GLY A 860 -14.46 20.94 -35.44
C GLY A 860 -14.54 20.63 -33.95
N GLN A 861 -13.44 20.30 -33.28
CA GLN A 861 -13.39 20.22 -31.81
C GLN A 861 -12.60 21.40 -31.24
N LEU A 862 -12.99 21.86 -30.05
CA LEU A 862 -12.29 22.88 -29.27
C LEU A 862 -11.96 22.33 -27.87
N TYR A 863 -10.68 22.26 -27.54
CA TYR A 863 -10.21 21.93 -26.19
C TYR A 863 -9.89 23.20 -25.40
N VAL A 864 -10.76 23.48 -24.44
CA VAL A 864 -10.68 24.62 -23.51
C VAL A 864 -10.02 24.17 -22.21
N GLN A 865 -8.83 24.69 -21.95
CA GLN A 865 -8.15 24.58 -20.67
C GLN A 865 -8.52 25.78 -19.81
N THR A 866 -9.20 25.51 -18.69
CA THR A 866 -9.67 26.57 -17.79
C THR A 866 -8.68 26.88 -16.67
N TRP A 867 -7.69 26.01 -16.46
CA TRP A 867 -6.82 26.04 -15.29
C TRP A 867 -7.63 26.17 -13.98
N HIS A 868 -6.98 26.37 -12.85
CA HIS A 868 -7.65 26.31 -11.54
C HIS A 868 -7.08 27.27 -10.50
N GLY A 869 -6.42 28.35 -10.94
CA GLY A 869 -6.02 29.44 -10.04
C GLY A 869 -4.85 30.28 -10.55
N THR A 870 -4.77 31.52 -10.07
CA THR A 870 -3.65 32.43 -10.35
C THR A 870 -2.32 31.78 -9.91
N PRO A 871 -1.29 31.65 -10.77
CA PRO A 871 -0.05 30.96 -10.41
C PRO A 871 0.85 31.79 -9.50
N ILE A 872 0.65 31.65 -8.18
CA ILE A 872 1.56 32.22 -7.15
C ILE A 872 2.89 31.46 -7.08
N LYS A 873 2.82 30.16 -7.37
CA LYS A 873 3.95 29.24 -7.36
C LYS A 873 4.43 29.03 -8.77
N LYS A 874 5.70 28.64 -8.93
CA LYS A 874 6.17 28.17 -10.25
C LYS A 874 5.38 26.93 -10.66
N VAL A 875 4.87 26.96 -11.89
CA VAL A 875 4.05 25.90 -12.49
C VAL A 875 4.58 25.55 -13.87
N GLY A 876 4.05 24.47 -14.46
CA GLY A 876 4.44 24.05 -15.81
C GLY A 876 5.94 23.78 -15.92
N PHE A 877 6.56 24.31 -16.97
CA PHE A 877 7.99 24.17 -17.26
C PHE A 877 8.89 24.97 -16.33
N GLU A 878 8.35 25.82 -15.45
CA GLU A 878 9.14 26.56 -14.45
C GLU A 878 9.26 25.82 -13.11
N THR A 879 8.54 24.72 -12.95
CA THR A 879 8.67 23.84 -11.77
C THR A 879 10.09 23.28 -11.69
N ASP A 880 10.68 23.20 -10.49
CA ASP A 880 11.90 22.41 -10.28
C ASP A 880 11.58 20.92 -10.36
N TRP A 881 11.79 20.35 -11.54
CA TRP A 881 11.54 18.94 -11.84
C TRP A 881 12.54 17.99 -11.18
N SER A 882 13.65 18.47 -10.61
CA SER A 882 14.69 17.62 -10.02
C SER A 882 14.20 16.84 -8.79
N ARG A 883 13.16 17.34 -8.11
CA ARG A 883 12.59 16.76 -6.89
C ARG A 883 11.31 15.95 -7.12
N VAL A 884 10.82 15.89 -8.36
CA VAL A 884 9.53 15.27 -8.69
C VAL A 884 9.72 13.85 -9.21
N GLU A 885 9.02 12.87 -8.62
CA GLU A 885 9.02 11.50 -9.14
C GLU A 885 8.51 11.43 -10.59
N CYS A 886 9.13 10.56 -11.40
CA CYS A 886 8.82 10.40 -12.83
C CYS A 886 8.97 11.71 -13.64
N ARG A 887 9.96 12.55 -13.30
CA ARG A 887 10.11 13.90 -13.87
C ARG A 887 10.10 13.94 -15.40
N ASP A 888 10.84 13.05 -16.06
CA ASP A 888 11.01 13.07 -17.52
C ASP A 888 9.69 12.71 -18.21
N GLN A 889 8.93 11.77 -17.63
CA GLN A 889 7.60 11.42 -18.10
C GLN A 889 6.63 12.59 -17.90
N ARG A 890 6.55 13.16 -16.68
CA ARG A 890 5.62 14.26 -16.39
C ARG A 890 5.91 15.49 -17.25
N HIS A 891 7.19 15.80 -17.49
CA HIS A 891 7.59 16.89 -18.37
C HIS A 891 7.14 16.63 -19.82
N ARG A 892 7.24 15.39 -20.31
CA ARG A 892 6.75 15.00 -21.64
C ARG A 892 5.22 15.07 -21.73
N GLU A 893 4.51 14.51 -20.75
CA GLU A 893 3.05 14.54 -20.68
C GLU A 893 2.52 15.97 -20.61
N LEU A 894 3.19 16.86 -19.87
CA LEU A 894 2.88 18.28 -19.83
C LEU A 894 3.02 18.91 -21.23
N ALA A 895 4.14 18.68 -21.92
CA ALA A 895 4.36 19.21 -23.25
C ALA A 895 3.32 18.72 -24.27
N GLU A 896 3.00 17.43 -24.22
CA GLU A 896 1.96 16.82 -25.06
C GLU A 896 0.57 17.35 -24.74
N ASP A 897 0.25 17.64 -23.48
CA ASP A 897 -1.05 18.21 -23.12
C ASP A 897 -1.19 19.65 -23.59
N VAL A 898 -0.21 20.51 -23.28
CA VAL A 898 -0.20 21.93 -23.68
C VAL A 898 -0.31 22.07 -25.19
N SER A 899 0.36 21.22 -25.97
CA SER A 899 0.31 21.28 -27.44
C SER A 899 -1.08 20.96 -28.03
N ARG A 900 -2.03 20.50 -27.20
CA ARG A 900 -3.40 20.15 -27.61
C ARG A 900 -4.41 21.23 -27.25
N TRP A 901 -4.03 22.28 -26.51
CA TRP A 901 -4.96 23.32 -26.05
C TRP A 901 -5.31 24.28 -27.19
N ASP A 902 -6.60 24.45 -27.46
CA ASP A 902 -7.08 25.45 -28.42
C ASP A 902 -7.33 26.81 -27.74
N LEU A 903 -7.75 26.79 -26.48
CA LEU A 903 -8.04 27.98 -25.68
C LEU A 903 -7.59 27.77 -24.23
N LEU A 904 -6.86 28.73 -23.68
CA LEU A 904 -6.56 28.83 -22.25
C LEU A 904 -7.31 30.03 -21.65
N ILE A 905 -7.97 29.90 -20.50
CA ILE A 905 -8.53 31.08 -19.81
C ILE A 905 -7.59 31.56 -18.70
N SER A 906 -7.62 32.86 -18.41
CA SER A 906 -6.89 33.49 -17.31
C SER A 906 -7.78 34.45 -16.52
N GLN A 907 -7.46 34.63 -15.23
CA GLN A 907 -8.22 35.49 -14.32
C GLN A 907 -7.88 36.98 -14.48
N ASN A 908 -6.63 37.30 -14.78
CA ASN A 908 -6.08 38.65 -14.72
C ASN A 908 -4.83 38.78 -15.63
N PRO A 909 -4.38 40.01 -15.95
CA PRO A 909 -3.21 40.26 -16.79
C PRO A 909 -1.93 39.58 -16.31
N PHE A 910 -1.71 39.57 -14.99
CA PHE A 910 -0.56 38.89 -14.38
C PHE A 910 -0.55 37.38 -14.72
N SER A 911 -1.70 36.71 -14.54
CA SER A 911 -1.85 35.29 -14.85
C SER A 911 -1.71 35.02 -16.34
N THR A 912 -2.21 35.92 -17.20
CA THR A 912 -2.02 35.83 -18.65
C THR A 912 -0.54 35.75 -19.01
N GLU A 913 0.29 36.64 -18.46
CA GLU A 913 1.73 36.64 -18.69
C GLU A 913 2.41 35.38 -18.15
N VAL A 914 2.16 35.04 -16.88
CA VAL A 914 2.80 33.90 -16.21
C VAL A 914 2.41 32.58 -16.85
N LEU A 915 1.13 32.36 -17.16
CA LEU A 915 0.67 31.11 -17.77
C LEU A 915 1.26 30.91 -19.17
N ARG A 916 1.36 31.96 -20.00
CA ARG A 916 2.03 31.88 -21.31
C ARG A 916 3.48 31.44 -21.18
N ARG A 917 4.22 32.09 -20.28
CA ARG A 917 5.64 31.79 -20.03
C ARG A 917 5.83 30.40 -19.45
N ALA A 918 5.09 30.07 -18.39
CA ALA A 918 5.22 28.83 -17.64
C ALA A 918 4.82 27.58 -18.44
N PHE A 919 3.82 27.70 -19.33
CA PHE A 919 3.41 26.61 -20.21
C PHE A 919 4.01 26.70 -21.61
N ARG A 920 4.78 27.74 -21.94
CA ARG A 920 5.28 27.99 -23.31
C ARG A 920 4.13 27.96 -24.32
N TYR A 921 3.03 28.60 -23.97
CA TYR A 921 1.79 28.55 -24.73
C TYR A 921 1.61 29.81 -25.60
N ASP A 922 1.70 29.60 -26.91
CA ASP A 922 1.59 30.66 -27.93
C ASP A 922 0.17 30.80 -28.49
N GLY A 923 -0.77 29.93 -28.09
CA GLY A 923 -2.16 29.95 -28.54
C GLY A 923 -3.01 31.08 -27.93
N GLU A 924 -4.33 30.97 -28.09
CA GLU A 924 -5.27 31.96 -27.61
C GLU A 924 -5.43 31.88 -26.09
N VAL A 925 -5.24 33.01 -25.41
CA VAL A 925 -5.53 33.16 -23.98
C VAL A 925 -6.68 34.14 -23.81
N LEU A 926 -7.80 33.68 -23.25
CA LEU A 926 -8.95 34.52 -22.94
C LEU A 926 -8.89 34.98 -21.47
N GLU A 927 -8.47 36.23 -21.30
CA GLU A 927 -8.57 36.92 -20.02
C GLU A 927 -10.03 37.26 -19.74
N SER A 928 -10.67 36.43 -18.92
CA SER A 928 -12.13 36.48 -18.68
C SER A 928 -12.50 36.71 -17.22
N GLY A 929 -11.54 36.70 -16.30
CA GLY A 929 -11.83 36.35 -14.91
C GLY A 929 -11.99 34.84 -14.76
N TYR A 930 -12.15 34.35 -13.54
CA TYR A 930 -12.43 32.93 -13.35
C TYR A 930 -13.93 32.67 -13.16
N PRO A 931 -14.56 31.83 -14.01
CA PRO A 931 -15.97 31.49 -13.86
C PRO A 931 -16.35 31.04 -12.44
N ARG A 932 -15.47 30.32 -11.72
CA ARG A 932 -15.77 29.82 -10.37
C ARG A 932 -16.07 30.91 -9.32
N THR A 933 -15.61 32.14 -9.54
CA THR A 933 -15.84 33.25 -8.60
C THR A 933 -17.20 33.91 -8.83
N ASP A 934 -17.81 33.71 -10.00
CA ASP A 934 -19.06 34.37 -10.38
C ASP A 934 -20.19 34.28 -9.32
N PRO A 935 -20.48 33.12 -8.69
CA PRO A 935 -21.52 33.02 -7.66
C PRO A 935 -21.33 33.97 -6.48
N ALA A 936 -20.10 34.39 -6.19
CA ALA A 936 -19.82 35.32 -5.10
C ALA A 936 -20.07 36.79 -5.44
N HIS A 937 -20.24 37.11 -6.73
CA HIS A 937 -20.43 38.48 -7.24
C HIS A 937 -21.79 38.70 -7.92
N ARG A 938 -22.63 37.67 -8.02
CA ARG A 938 -24.00 37.75 -8.55
C ARG A 938 -25.02 38.01 -7.43
N PRO A 939 -26.21 38.56 -7.77
CA PRO A 939 -27.33 38.58 -6.83
C PRO A 939 -27.65 37.16 -6.33
N GLY A 940 -27.87 36.98 -5.03
CA GLY A 940 -28.09 35.67 -4.40
C GLY A 940 -26.95 35.18 -3.48
N HIS A 941 -25.82 35.90 -3.43
CA HIS A 941 -24.63 35.45 -2.68
C HIS A 941 -24.82 35.46 -1.15
N GLU A 942 -25.69 36.33 -0.61
CA GLU A 942 -26.01 36.37 0.82
C GLU A 942 -26.85 35.14 1.23
N GLU A 943 -27.81 34.72 0.40
CA GLU A 943 -28.57 33.49 0.62
C GLU A 943 -27.66 32.26 0.55
N LEU A 944 -26.72 32.24 -0.40
CA LEU A 944 -25.71 31.18 -0.48
C LEU A 944 -24.81 31.17 0.77
N ARG A 945 -24.34 32.34 1.23
CA ARG A 945 -23.57 32.46 2.48
C ARG A 945 -24.35 31.89 3.66
N ALA A 946 -25.61 32.29 3.84
CA ALA A 946 -26.46 31.80 4.92
C ALA A 946 -26.63 30.27 4.86
N ALA A 947 -26.92 29.71 3.69
CA ALA A 947 -27.10 28.28 3.50
C ALA A 947 -25.81 27.47 3.79
N VAL A 948 -24.64 27.99 3.41
CA VAL A 948 -23.36 27.32 3.72
C VAL A 948 -23.05 27.39 5.21
N ARG A 949 -23.30 28.53 5.88
CA ARG A 949 -23.07 28.67 7.32
C ARG A 949 -23.96 27.74 8.14
N ASP A 950 -25.25 27.66 7.78
CA ASP A 950 -26.21 26.72 8.37
C ASP A 950 -25.75 25.26 8.19
N ARG A 951 -25.39 24.87 6.96
CA ARG A 951 -24.92 23.52 6.64
C ARG A 951 -23.66 23.11 7.39
N LEU A 952 -22.76 24.05 7.64
CA LEU A 952 -21.52 23.82 8.40
C LEU A 952 -21.74 23.85 9.92
N GLY A 953 -22.94 24.20 10.39
CA GLY A 953 -23.24 24.34 11.81
C GLY A 953 -22.50 25.51 12.47
N ILE A 954 -22.18 26.57 11.70
CA ILE A 954 -21.50 27.75 12.23
C ILE A 954 -22.48 28.51 13.12
N PRO A 955 -22.20 28.68 14.43
CA PRO A 955 -23.14 29.35 15.33
C PRO A 955 -23.42 30.80 14.94
N ASP A 956 -24.66 31.24 15.16
CA ASP A 956 -25.07 32.62 14.94
C ASP A 956 -24.20 33.59 15.76
N GLY A 957 -23.79 34.69 15.13
CA GLY A 957 -22.94 35.71 15.74
C GLY A 957 -21.44 35.38 15.80
N LYS A 958 -21.01 34.12 15.61
CA LYS A 958 -19.58 33.78 15.55
C LYS A 958 -18.93 34.17 14.22
N ARG A 959 -17.69 34.64 14.28
CA ARG A 959 -16.82 34.83 13.12
C ARG A 959 -16.32 33.48 12.61
N ALA A 960 -16.29 33.26 11.31
CA ALA A 960 -15.75 32.07 10.67
C ALA A 960 -14.44 32.40 9.96
N ILE A 961 -13.34 31.77 10.34
CA ILE A 961 -12.02 31.99 9.73
C ILE A 961 -11.66 30.77 8.89
N LEU A 962 -11.51 30.94 7.58
CA LEU A 962 -11.08 29.85 6.70
C LEU A 962 -9.56 29.71 6.78
N TYR A 963 -9.07 28.61 7.34
CA TYR A 963 -7.65 28.26 7.32
C TYR A 963 -7.36 27.27 6.19
N ALA A 964 -6.66 27.74 5.16
CA ALA A 964 -6.37 26.98 3.94
C ALA A 964 -4.86 26.97 3.63
N PRO A 965 -4.04 26.20 4.36
CA PRO A 965 -2.61 26.07 4.09
C PRO A 965 -2.38 25.27 2.81
N THR A 966 -1.28 25.53 2.10
CA THR A 966 -1.01 24.79 0.85
C THR A 966 -0.19 23.52 1.06
N TRP A 967 -0.36 22.55 0.16
CA TRP A 967 0.50 21.38 -0.01
C TRP A 967 2.00 21.74 -0.17
N ARG A 968 2.85 20.96 0.51
CA ARG A 968 4.31 21.01 0.38
C ARG A 968 4.80 19.77 -0.38
N ASP A 969 5.50 19.99 -1.50
CA ASP A 969 5.90 18.91 -2.43
C ASP A 969 6.97 17.96 -1.86
N HIS A 970 7.66 18.36 -0.79
CA HIS A 970 8.63 17.52 -0.10
C HIS A 970 7.99 16.55 0.91
N LEU A 971 6.70 16.72 1.23
CA LEU A 971 6.03 15.87 2.21
C LEU A 971 6.00 14.44 1.70
N GLN A 972 6.44 13.51 2.55
CA GLN A 972 6.35 12.10 2.23
C GLN A 972 4.89 11.69 2.22
N THR A 973 4.40 11.37 1.03
CA THR A 973 3.14 10.67 0.92
C THR A 973 3.34 9.22 1.29
N ASP A 974 2.37 8.67 1.99
CA ASP A 974 2.21 7.24 2.08
C ASP A 974 1.99 6.64 0.66
N ARG A 975 1.93 5.31 0.55
CA ARG A 975 1.79 4.65 -0.76
C ARG A 975 0.48 4.96 -1.50
N TYR A 976 -0.46 5.66 -0.89
CA TYR A 976 -1.73 6.09 -1.48
C TYR A 976 -1.73 7.56 -1.85
N GLY A 977 -0.60 8.25 -1.67
CA GLY A 977 -0.44 9.65 -2.04
C GLY A 977 -0.88 10.62 -0.94
N ILE A 978 -1.05 10.19 0.31
CA ILE A 978 -1.49 11.06 1.42
C ILE A 978 -0.33 11.34 2.37
N ALA A 979 -0.10 12.59 2.76
CA ALA A 979 0.88 12.98 3.76
C ALA A 979 0.22 13.54 5.02
N GLU A 980 0.87 13.35 6.17
CA GLU A 980 0.52 14.01 7.42
C GLU A 980 0.96 15.47 7.37
N HIS A 981 0.11 16.37 7.84
CA HIS A 981 0.36 17.82 7.84
C HIS A 981 0.57 18.33 9.26
N ASP A 982 1.71 18.98 9.48
CA ASP A 982 1.88 19.86 10.62
C ASP A 982 1.23 21.22 10.30
N LEU A 983 0.19 21.56 11.07
CA LEU A 983 -0.53 22.82 10.92
C LEU A 983 0.33 24.03 11.30
N SER A 984 1.40 23.81 12.10
CA SER A 984 2.24 24.83 12.75
C SER A 984 1.44 25.89 13.52
N PHE A 985 0.17 25.58 13.82
CA PHE A 985 -0.81 26.45 14.45
C PHE A 985 -1.24 25.79 15.76
N ASP A 986 -1.00 26.48 16.86
CA ASP A 986 -1.37 26.03 18.19
C ASP A 986 -2.88 26.20 18.39
N LEU A 987 -3.60 25.13 18.07
CA LEU A 987 -5.06 25.10 18.09
C LEU A 987 -5.63 25.25 19.50
N HIS A 988 -4.94 24.75 20.54
CA HIS A 988 -5.39 24.85 21.93
C HIS A 988 -5.32 26.29 22.42
N THR A 989 -4.18 26.95 22.24
CA THR A 989 -4.03 28.38 22.58
C THR A 989 -4.98 29.25 21.77
N ALA A 990 -5.20 28.92 20.49
CA ALA A 990 -6.16 29.63 19.65
C ALA A 990 -7.61 29.45 20.12
N ALA A 991 -7.99 28.25 20.55
CA ALA A 991 -9.33 27.96 21.07
C ALA A 991 -9.62 28.76 22.35
N GLU A 992 -8.63 28.87 23.25
CA GLU A 992 -8.75 29.68 24.47
C GLU A 992 -8.92 31.18 24.16
N ALA A 993 -8.13 31.71 23.21
CA ALA A 993 -8.13 33.13 22.88
C ALA A 993 -9.30 33.57 21.99
N LEU A 994 -9.73 32.72 21.06
CA LEU A 994 -10.68 33.10 19.98
C LEU A 994 -12.01 32.35 20.07
N GLY A 995 -12.06 31.20 20.74
CA GLY A 995 -13.20 30.28 20.76
C GLY A 995 -14.55 30.86 21.19
N PRO A 996 -14.65 31.85 22.11
CA PRO A 996 -15.92 32.47 22.46
C PRO A 996 -16.65 33.08 21.25
N ASP A 997 -15.92 33.74 20.34
CA ASP A 997 -16.50 34.53 19.24
C ASP A 997 -16.15 34.00 17.84
N THR A 998 -15.32 32.97 17.74
CA THR A 998 -14.73 32.52 16.47
C THR A 998 -14.79 31.00 16.30
N VAL A 999 -14.96 30.55 15.06
CA VAL A 999 -14.72 29.17 14.61
C VAL A 999 -13.71 29.16 13.47
N ILE A 1000 -12.85 28.14 13.44
CA ILE A 1000 -11.88 27.91 12.37
C ILE A 1000 -12.43 26.85 11.42
N LEU A 1001 -12.50 27.17 10.13
CA LEU A 1001 -12.83 26.23 9.07
C LEU A 1001 -11.51 25.71 8.47
N LEU A 1002 -11.13 24.47 8.75
CA LEU A 1002 -9.89 23.88 8.26
C LEU A 1002 -10.08 23.28 6.87
N ARG A 1003 -9.39 23.83 5.87
CA ARG A 1003 -9.41 23.35 4.49
C ARG A 1003 -8.04 22.84 4.07
N LEU A 1004 -7.79 21.55 4.25
CA LEU A 1004 -6.56 20.92 3.78
C LEU A 1004 -6.61 20.59 2.29
N HIS A 1005 -5.44 20.37 1.70
CA HIS A 1005 -5.34 19.75 0.39
C HIS A 1005 -5.83 18.30 0.48
N HIS A 1006 -6.50 17.77 -0.55
CA HIS A 1006 -7.05 16.40 -0.56
C HIS A 1006 -6.01 15.25 -0.50
N LEU A 1007 -4.72 15.60 -0.46
CA LEU A 1007 -3.59 14.69 -0.23
C LEU A 1007 -2.98 14.87 1.16
N LEU A 1008 -3.52 15.77 1.98
CA LEU A 1008 -3.11 15.97 3.37
C LEU A 1008 -4.14 15.33 4.28
N ASN A 1009 -3.65 14.90 5.44
CA ASN A 1009 -4.48 14.66 6.60
C ASN A 1009 -3.82 15.33 7.80
N ALA A 1010 -4.61 15.77 8.78
CA ALA A 1010 -4.12 16.24 10.06
C ALA A 1010 -4.87 15.49 11.17
N GLU A 1011 -4.20 15.24 12.30
CA GLU A 1011 -4.88 14.77 13.50
C GLU A 1011 -5.63 15.95 14.13
N ILE A 1012 -6.93 15.78 14.31
CA ILE A 1012 -7.79 16.80 14.92
C ILE A 1012 -8.13 16.34 16.34
N PRO A 1013 -7.71 17.08 17.38
CA PRO A 1013 -8.06 16.76 18.76
C PRO A 1013 -9.58 16.78 18.99
N SER A 1014 -10.12 15.73 19.62
CA SER A 1014 -11.57 15.57 19.83
C SER A 1014 -12.18 16.66 20.73
N ASP A 1015 -11.37 17.24 21.61
CA ASP A 1015 -11.74 18.33 22.52
C ASP A 1015 -11.91 19.69 21.82
N LEU A 1016 -11.52 19.81 20.55
CA LEU A 1016 -11.59 21.06 19.78
C LEU A 1016 -12.74 21.13 18.76
N GLN A 1017 -13.68 20.18 18.80
CA GLN A 1017 -14.76 20.07 17.81
C GLN A 1017 -15.70 21.29 17.75
N ASP A 1018 -15.85 22.04 18.85
CA ASP A 1018 -16.69 23.25 18.90
C ASP A 1018 -15.98 24.51 18.34
N PHE A 1019 -14.66 24.43 18.17
CA PHE A 1019 -13.82 25.53 17.67
C PHE A 1019 -13.35 25.29 16.23
N LEU A 1020 -13.04 24.04 15.88
CA LEU A 1020 -12.45 23.65 14.60
C LEU A 1020 -13.39 22.76 13.80
N ILE A 1021 -13.79 23.23 12.62
CA ILE A 1021 -14.64 22.51 11.67
C ILE A 1021 -13.78 22.10 10.48
N ASP A 1022 -13.50 20.80 10.31
CA ASP A 1022 -12.86 20.30 9.10
C ASP A 1022 -13.82 20.42 7.91
N VAL A 1023 -13.42 21.20 6.92
CA VAL A 1023 -14.16 21.43 5.67
C VAL A 1023 -13.39 20.93 4.45
N THR A 1024 -12.41 20.04 4.63
CA THR A 1024 -11.58 19.46 3.57
C THR A 1024 -12.42 18.69 2.54
N ALA A 1025 -13.49 18.04 2.97
CA ALA A 1025 -14.40 17.31 2.10
C ALA A 1025 -15.46 18.20 1.41
N TYR A 1026 -15.56 19.49 1.77
CA TYR A 1026 -16.58 20.38 1.21
C TYR A 1026 -16.39 20.58 -0.31
N PRO A 1027 -17.46 20.50 -1.13
CA PRO A 1027 -17.31 20.29 -2.58
C PRO A 1027 -16.88 21.55 -3.36
N ASP A 1028 -17.31 22.73 -2.93
CA ASP A 1028 -17.03 23.99 -3.63
C ASP A 1028 -16.43 25.04 -2.69
N VAL A 1029 -15.28 25.56 -3.07
CA VAL A 1029 -14.53 26.53 -2.28
C VAL A 1029 -15.20 27.91 -2.28
N THR A 1030 -15.94 28.27 -3.33
CA THR A 1030 -16.60 29.58 -3.41
C THR A 1030 -17.63 29.76 -2.30
N GLY A 1031 -18.36 28.70 -1.95
CA GLY A 1031 -19.25 28.70 -0.79
C GLY A 1031 -18.51 28.91 0.53
N LEU A 1032 -17.33 28.31 0.69
CA LEU A 1032 -16.49 28.51 1.88
C LEU A 1032 -15.95 29.95 1.96
N TYR A 1033 -15.55 30.53 0.82
CA TYR A 1033 -15.12 31.94 0.77
C TYR A 1033 -16.25 32.90 1.17
N LEU A 1034 -17.48 32.60 0.74
CA LEU A 1034 -18.66 33.37 1.13
C LEU A 1034 -18.98 33.19 2.62
N ALA A 1035 -18.91 31.97 3.17
CA ALA A 1035 -19.20 31.68 4.58
C ALA A 1035 -18.19 32.28 5.56
N ALA A 1036 -16.92 32.37 5.14
CA ALA A 1036 -15.84 32.92 5.93
C ALA A 1036 -15.89 34.45 6.05
N ASP A 1037 -15.38 34.96 7.16
CA ASP A 1037 -15.22 36.38 7.48
C ASP A 1037 -13.79 36.87 7.24
N ALA A 1038 -12.81 35.95 7.30
CA ALA A 1038 -11.44 36.18 6.87
C ALA A 1038 -10.81 34.88 6.35
N LEU A 1039 -9.73 35.02 5.57
CA LEU A 1039 -8.92 33.91 5.08
C LEU A 1039 -7.55 33.93 5.77
N VAL A 1040 -7.14 32.79 6.33
CA VAL A 1040 -5.75 32.51 6.73
C VAL A 1040 -5.19 31.51 5.71
N THR A 1041 -4.12 31.90 5.03
CA THR A 1041 -3.45 31.03 4.04
C THR A 1041 -1.96 31.33 4.03
N ASP A 1042 -1.19 30.70 3.15
CA ASP A 1042 0.25 30.90 3.00
C ASP A 1042 0.58 31.46 1.61
N TYR A 1043 0.95 30.59 0.69
CA TYR A 1043 1.32 30.86 -0.70
C TYR A 1043 0.30 30.24 -1.67
N SER A 1044 -0.97 30.21 -1.25
CA SER A 1044 -2.08 29.65 -2.01
C SER A 1044 -2.66 30.65 -3.00
N SER A 1045 -3.07 30.17 -4.18
CA SER A 1045 -3.84 30.98 -5.14
C SER A 1045 -5.22 31.39 -4.62
N ALA A 1046 -5.71 30.77 -3.53
CA ALA A 1046 -6.95 31.14 -2.87
C ALA A 1046 -6.99 32.63 -2.46
N MET A 1047 -5.83 33.23 -2.14
CA MET A 1047 -5.77 34.65 -1.80
C MET A 1047 -6.22 35.55 -2.96
N CYS A 1048 -6.03 35.13 -4.21
CA CYS A 1048 -6.43 35.90 -5.39
C CYS A 1048 -7.94 35.88 -5.58
N ASP A 1049 -8.57 34.70 -5.47
CA ASP A 1049 -10.03 34.58 -5.55
C ASP A 1049 -10.71 35.33 -4.39
N PHE A 1050 -10.16 35.21 -3.17
CA PHE A 1050 -10.76 35.79 -1.98
C PHE A 1050 -10.64 37.31 -1.93
N ALA A 1051 -9.60 37.88 -2.54
CA ALA A 1051 -9.35 39.33 -2.55
C ALA A 1051 -10.51 40.10 -3.21
N GLY A 1052 -11.17 39.52 -4.23
CA GLY A 1052 -12.33 40.13 -4.89
C GLY A 1052 -13.51 40.41 -3.94
N LEU A 1053 -13.59 39.68 -2.81
CA LEU A 1053 -14.67 39.85 -1.82
C LEU A 1053 -14.44 41.05 -0.88
N GLY A 1054 -13.26 41.68 -0.92
CA GLY A 1054 -12.90 42.77 -0.01
C GLY A 1054 -12.80 42.36 1.47
N LYS A 1055 -12.73 41.05 1.75
CA LYS A 1055 -12.61 40.49 3.09
C LYS A 1055 -11.13 40.32 3.51
N PRO A 1056 -10.81 40.42 4.81
CA PRO A 1056 -9.44 40.30 5.31
C PRO A 1056 -8.73 39.00 4.93
N ILE A 1057 -7.44 39.11 4.59
CA ILE A 1057 -6.55 37.98 4.29
C ILE A 1057 -5.30 38.09 5.16
N LEU A 1058 -4.92 36.98 5.81
CA LEU A 1058 -3.72 36.85 6.64
C LEU A 1058 -2.83 35.77 6.03
N LEU A 1059 -1.55 36.09 5.88
CA LEU A 1059 -0.56 35.15 5.35
C LEU A 1059 0.23 34.53 6.51
N PHE A 1060 -0.09 33.31 6.89
CA PHE A 1060 0.64 32.54 7.88
C PHE A 1060 1.62 31.60 7.18
N ALA A 1061 2.90 31.98 7.13
CA ALA A 1061 3.94 31.30 6.36
C ALA A 1061 5.21 31.08 7.21
N PRO A 1062 5.17 30.16 8.20
CA PRO A 1062 6.32 29.85 9.06
C PRO A 1062 7.52 29.32 8.27
N ASP A 1063 7.27 28.69 7.12
CA ASP A 1063 8.24 28.01 6.26
C ASP A 1063 8.59 28.81 4.97
N LEU A 1064 8.34 30.13 4.93
CA LEU A 1064 8.44 30.91 3.69
C LEU A 1064 9.81 30.80 2.98
N GLU A 1065 10.91 30.88 3.73
CA GLU A 1065 12.25 30.86 3.13
C GLU A 1065 12.60 29.48 2.57
N GLU A 1066 12.22 28.42 3.29
CA GLU A 1066 12.33 27.04 2.81
C GLU A 1066 11.46 26.84 1.57
N TYR A 1067 10.23 27.37 1.56
CA TYR A 1067 9.32 27.24 0.42
C TYR A 1067 9.86 27.89 -0.86
N ARG A 1068 10.44 29.09 -0.69
CA ARG A 1068 10.99 29.90 -1.77
C ARG A 1068 12.24 29.27 -2.39
N THR A 1069 13.12 28.70 -1.58
CA THR A 1069 14.44 28.21 -2.01
C THR A 1069 14.51 26.70 -2.22
N GLY A 1070 13.69 25.94 -1.49
CA GLY A 1070 13.80 24.49 -1.37
C GLY A 1070 12.56 23.68 -1.76
N ILE A 1071 11.39 24.28 -2.02
CA ILE A 1071 10.17 23.49 -2.32
C ILE A 1071 9.71 23.70 -3.76
N ARG A 1072 9.20 24.89 -4.10
CA ARG A 1072 8.61 25.14 -5.43
C ARG A 1072 8.98 26.49 -6.04
N GLY A 1073 9.40 27.44 -5.20
CA GLY A 1073 9.63 28.83 -5.62
C GLY A 1073 8.33 29.58 -5.94
N LEU A 1074 8.41 30.91 -5.88
CA LEU A 1074 7.30 31.83 -6.12
C LEU A 1074 7.48 32.58 -7.45
N THR A 1075 6.38 33.03 -8.05
CA THR A 1075 6.39 33.80 -9.30
C THR A 1075 6.65 35.29 -9.09
N PHE A 1076 6.48 35.79 -7.87
CA PHE A 1076 6.81 37.14 -7.41
C PHE A 1076 7.21 37.13 -5.92
N ASP A 1077 7.71 38.26 -5.43
CA ASP A 1077 8.05 38.42 -4.01
C ASP A 1077 6.80 38.68 -3.16
N LEU A 1078 6.40 37.67 -2.39
CA LEU A 1078 5.24 37.73 -1.50
C LEU A 1078 5.46 38.68 -0.30
N THR A 1079 6.70 39.00 0.05
CA THR A 1079 6.99 39.96 1.13
C THR A 1079 6.64 41.40 0.71
N GLU A 1080 6.76 41.70 -0.59
CA GLU A 1080 6.41 42.99 -1.19
C GLU A 1080 4.95 43.02 -1.64
N LYS A 1081 4.50 41.99 -2.38
CA LYS A 1081 3.16 41.91 -2.97
C LYS A 1081 2.24 40.97 -2.18
N ARG A 1082 1.77 41.44 -1.01
CA ARG A 1082 0.83 40.70 -0.15
C ARG A 1082 -0.51 41.42 0.02
N PRO A 1083 -1.63 40.71 0.21
CA PRO A 1083 -2.94 41.33 0.48
C PRO A 1083 -3.15 41.74 1.95
N GLY A 1084 -2.26 41.32 2.86
CA GLY A 1084 -2.41 41.55 4.30
C GLY A 1084 -1.12 41.25 5.09
N PRO A 1085 -1.20 41.06 6.42
CA PRO A 1085 -0.03 40.79 7.25
C PRO A 1085 0.61 39.43 6.92
N LEU A 1086 1.94 39.38 6.97
CA LEU A 1086 2.74 38.16 6.85
C LEU A 1086 3.24 37.78 8.24
N LEU A 1087 2.93 36.56 8.65
CA LEU A 1087 3.04 36.07 10.03
C LEU A 1087 3.83 34.76 10.00
N SER A 1088 4.76 34.57 10.93
CA SER A 1088 5.64 33.39 10.98
C SER A 1088 5.44 32.54 12.22
N THR A 1089 4.67 33.01 13.21
CA THR A 1089 4.40 32.24 14.44
C THR A 1089 2.91 32.14 14.76
N SER A 1090 2.52 31.05 15.44
CA SER A 1090 1.16 30.86 15.93
C SER A 1090 0.68 32.03 16.81
N ALA A 1091 1.55 32.56 17.68
CA ALA A 1091 1.24 33.68 18.56
C ALA A 1091 0.91 34.97 17.78
N GLU A 1092 1.66 35.28 16.72
CA GLU A 1092 1.37 36.41 15.84
C GLU A 1092 0.02 36.25 15.12
N LEU A 1093 -0.30 35.03 14.69
CA LEU A 1093 -1.58 34.71 14.06
C LEU A 1093 -2.76 34.90 15.02
N ILE A 1094 -2.66 34.37 16.23
CA ILE A 1094 -3.71 34.52 17.26
C ILE A 1094 -3.92 35.99 17.62
N ALA A 1095 -2.83 36.76 17.77
CA ALA A 1095 -2.90 38.19 18.04
C ALA A 1095 -3.57 38.96 16.88
N ALA A 1096 -3.23 38.63 15.63
CA ALA A 1096 -3.84 39.26 14.45
C ALA A 1096 -5.33 38.93 14.30
N LEU A 1097 -5.76 37.72 14.66
CA LEU A 1097 -7.18 37.30 14.63
C LEU A 1097 -8.01 37.90 15.78
N SER A 1098 -7.35 38.26 16.89
CA SER A 1098 -7.98 38.91 18.05
C SER A 1098 -8.24 40.41 17.83
N GLY A 1099 -7.41 41.07 17.01
CA GLY A 1099 -7.52 42.50 16.71
C GLY A 1099 -8.46 42.83 15.53
N PRO A 1100 -8.73 44.13 15.28
CA PRO A 1100 -9.41 44.58 14.07
C PRO A 1100 -8.50 44.40 12.84
N PHE A 1101 -9.09 44.06 11.69
CA PHE A 1101 -8.37 43.99 10.42
C PHE A 1101 -8.20 45.39 9.83
N THR A 1102 -6.97 45.88 9.61
CA THR A 1102 -6.73 47.33 9.38
C THR A 1102 -6.11 47.73 8.03
N ASP A 1103 -5.68 46.80 7.16
CA ASP A 1103 -4.94 47.15 5.91
C ASP A 1103 -5.80 47.07 4.63
N HIS A 1104 -6.94 47.77 4.64
CA HIS A 1104 -7.88 47.75 3.51
C HIS A 1104 -7.31 48.33 2.20
N GLY A 1105 -6.38 49.28 2.29
CA GLY A 1105 -5.77 49.91 1.10
C GLY A 1105 -4.88 48.93 0.33
N ARG A 1106 -4.08 48.12 1.02
CA ARG A 1106 -3.26 47.07 0.41
C ARG A 1106 -4.13 45.97 -0.19
N LEU A 1107 -5.18 45.54 0.50
CA LEU A 1107 -6.13 44.56 -0.02
C LEU A 1107 -6.83 45.04 -1.30
N ALA A 1108 -7.29 46.30 -1.33
CA ALA A 1108 -7.92 46.87 -2.51
C ALA A 1108 -6.97 46.96 -3.71
N ALA A 1109 -5.71 47.35 -3.49
CA ALA A 1109 -4.69 47.35 -4.54
C ALA A 1109 -4.41 45.93 -5.06
N PHE A 1110 -4.32 44.94 -4.16
CA PHE A 1110 -4.14 43.54 -4.54
C PHE A 1110 -5.34 43.00 -5.33
N ALA A 1111 -6.57 43.31 -4.91
CA ALA A 1111 -7.79 42.92 -5.63
C ALA A 1111 -7.86 43.55 -7.03
N ALA A 1112 -7.44 44.81 -7.19
CA ALA A 1112 -7.40 45.47 -8.49
C ALA A 1112 -6.39 44.81 -9.46
N GLU A 1113 -5.28 44.26 -8.96
CA GLU A 1113 -4.28 43.54 -9.77
C GLU A 1113 -4.72 42.11 -10.10
N PHE A 1114 -5.26 41.37 -9.11
CA PHE A 1114 -5.49 39.92 -9.22
C PHE A 1114 -6.95 39.49 -9.42
N ALA A 1115 -7.93 40.36 -9.16
CA ALA A 1115 -9.36 40.09 -9.38
C ALA A 1115 -10.08 41.21 -10.18
N PRO A 1116 -9.47 41.83 -11.22
CA PRO A 1116 -10.08 42.96 -11.93
C PRO A 1116 -11.36 42.60 -12.71
N HIS A 1117 -11.56 41.32 -12.99
CA HIS A 1117 -12.68 40.79 -13.79
C HIS A 1117 -13.67 39.96 -12.97
N ASP A 1118 -13.56 39.97 -11.64
CA ASP A 1118 -14.48 39.24 -10.75
C ASP A 1118 -15.77 40.06 -10.56
N ASP A 1119 -16.56 40.14 -11.64
CA ASP A 1119 -17.79 40.95 -11.77
C ASP A 1119 -19.07 40.11 -11.90
N GLY A 1120 -18.97 38.80 -11.66
CA GLY A 1120 -20.08 37.86 -11.79
C GLY A 1120 -20.40 37.43 -13.23
N ARG A 1121 -19.57 37.80 -14.22
CA ARG A 1121 -19.83 37.58 -15.65
C ARG A 1121 -18.69 36.84 -16.37
N ALA A 1122 -17.75 36.23 -15.66
CA ALA A 1122 -16.64 35.50 -16.29
C ALA A 1122 -17.13 34.29 -17.09
N ALA A 1123 -18.07 33.51 -16.56
CA ALA A 1123 -18.66 32.37 -17.28
C ALA A 1123 -19.36 32.83 -18.58
N ALA A 1124 -20.06 33.97 -18.53
CA ALA A 1124 -20.74 34.54 -19.69
C ALA A 1124 -19.76 34.93 -20.81
N ARG A 1125 -18.64 35.59 -20.46
CA ARG A 1125 -17.57 35.93 -21.40
C ARG A 1125 -16.96 34.70 -22.05
N VAL A 1126 -16.72 33.64 -21.26
CA VAL A 1126 -16.21 32.37 -21.79
C VAL A 1126 -17.22 31.77 -22.78
N VAL A 1127 -18.48 31.60 -22.39
CA VAL A 1127 -19.51 31.00 -23.27
C VAL A 1127 -19.73 31.83 -24.54
N ASP A 1128 -19.67 33.16 -24.47
CA ASP A 1128 -19.72 34.03 -25.65
C ASP A 1128 -18.57 33.75 -26.63
N ARG A 1129 -17.36 33.47 -26.13
CA ARG A 1129 -16.23 33.08 -26.97
C ARG A 1129 -16.41 31.69 -27.57
N LEU A 1130 -16.97 30.74 -26.81
CA LEU A 1130 -17.13 29.35 -27.26
C LEU A 1130 -18.22 29.16 -28.33
N LEU A 1131 -19.19 30.08 -28.40
CA LEU A 1131 -20.29 30.05 -29.38
C LEU A 1131 -19.99 30.82 -30.68
N ARG A 1132 -18.85 31.51 -30.75
CA ARG A 1132 -18.34 32.18 -31.97
C ARG A 1132 -17.46 31.23 -32.75
#